data_AF-A0A6N2KU47-F1
#
_entry.id   AF-A0A6N2KU47-F1
#
_cell.length_a   1.000
_cell.length_b   1.000
_cell.length_c   1.000
_cell.angle_alpha   90.00
_cell.angle_beta   90.00
_cell.angle_gamma   90.00
#
_symmetry.space_group_name_H-M   'P 1'
#
loop_
_entity.id
_entity.type
_entity.pdbx_description
1 polymer ?
#
loop_
_entity_poly.entity_id
_entity_poly.type
_entity_poly.pdbx_seq_one_letter_code
_entity_poly.pdbx_strand_id
1 'polypeptide(L)'
;MLYNFISYSKFPKLVANNPFFHFVHTAKEHYRTTPFHYIHLFLSFFSSKNDGPHSYFDSDSSTTNFNSHLVETENSDDTNDGVDKMGFSISNAHCKVYSDGFIDEVEESDEGRGQGNSSFTDRNHGTKMEEDRRRIEIHEDEFRHPLVREICRLIECRSAWNHKHEGKMRHLLKALKPRLVCAVLLSQSDERVALDFFYWSDRQWRYRHYPIVYCVMLDVLSKTKLCQGARRVLRLMERRGIQRRPQDFCCVMVSYSRAGKLRNAMQVLTMMQKAGIEPNLLVCNTAIHVLVMANMLEKALRFQERMQLLGIMPNVVTYNCLIKGYCDLHRVEDAMELISEMPSKGCSPDKVSYYTVMGFLCKNQRIREVRDVLEKMEDTKLLADQVTYNTLIHMLSKHQHADEALQFLREAQKRGFQVDKVGYSAIVDSYCKEGRMDQAKEIVNEMFTVGCIPDVVTYTAIINGFCQAGEVDQARKMLQQMQKHGCKPNTVSYTAFLKGLCQKGNSSEAREMMKASEEQWWTPNAITYSVVMHGFRREGKLADACDVVREMIGKGFPPTPVEINLLIQSLCQTGRLDEAKKFMEECLNMGCAVNVVNFTTLIHRFCLQDDIEAALSLLDDMYLSNKHPDAVTYTTIIDALGKKGRIEEATEFTLKMLKKGIDPTPVTYRTVIHRYCQLGRVEDLLNLLDKMLARQECRTAFNQVIEKLCTFGNLEAADKLLGKVLRTASRIDANSCHMLMESYLRKGIPLSANKVACRMFSRGLIPDLKLCEKVCKKLMQEGKSEEADNLLLRNFQKVMLLAVLYEFKQQNLPACKPVLKPSYVVEIVDRYDSECVPGAFRGNKVSFIKDSSLPKNCSRILKVRKHMKAPIYIYYQLDNYYQNHRRYVKSKSDQQLLHGLNSSNTGSCEPEESNNGLPVVPCGLIAWSLFNDTYTLIRGTKKLSINRKNIAWKSDRDSKFGKQVYPHNFQNGTLIGGGKLDPNIPLSDQEDLIVWMRTAAFPSFRKLYGRIEEDLKADDVIVVHLMNNYNTYSFGGKKKLVLSTSSWLGGRNDFLGVAYISVGGSSIILSIVFLLFHIKIPR
;
A
#
# COMPACT_ATOMS: atom_id res chain seq x y z
N MET A 1 -49.64 -21.42 -30.65
CA MET A 1 -49.13 -22.70 -30.12
C MET A 1 -48.06 -22.42 -29.09
N LEU A 2 -48.49 -22.37 -27.82
CA LEU A 2 -48.02 -23.22 -26.71
C LEU A 2 -46.64 -22.76 -26.18
N TYR A 3 -46.55 -21.98 -25.10
CA TYR A 3 -47.01 -22.33 -23.74
C TYR A 3 -46.73 -23.81 -23.43
N ASN A 4 -45.48 -24.12 -23.10
CA ASN A 4 -45.08 -25.18 -22.17
C ASN A 4 -43.56 -25.18 -22.04
N PHE A 5 -43.07 -24.67 -20.91
CA PHE A 5 -42.13 -25.34 -19.99
C PHE A 5 -41.65 -24.31 -18.95
N ILE A 6 -42.48 -24.12 -17.93
CA ILE A 6 -42.02 -23.64 -16.63
C ILE A 6 -41.41 -24.84 -15.89
N SER A 7 -40.42 -24.54 -15.05
CA SER A 7 -39.95 -25.33 -13.90
C SER A 7 -38.76 -26.26 -14.16
N TYR A 8 -37.58 -25.81 -13.70
CA TYR A 8 -36.94 -26.47 -12.57
C TYR A 8 -36.20 -25.43 -11.73
N SER A 9 -36.73 -25.22 -10.52
CA SER A 9 -35.99 -24.67 -9.39
C SER A 9 -35.21 -25.80 -8.71
N LYS A 10 -33.92 -25.57 -8.44
CA LYS A 10 -33.17 -26.14 -7.30
C LYS A 10 -31.97 -25.24 -6.99
N PHE A 11 -32.03 -24.59 -5.82
CA PHE A 11 -31.02 -23.86 -5.04
C PHE A 11 -29.74 -24.70 -4.76
N PRO A 12 -28.70 -24.25 -4.00
CA PRO A 12 -28.15 -22.92 -3.64
C PRO A 12 -26.59 -22.87 -3.78
N LYS A 13 -25.96 -21.78 -3.32
CA LYS A 13 -24.50 -21.52 -3.12
C LYS A 13 -23.72 -20.97 -4.33
N LEU A 14 -23.51 -19.65 -4.34
CA LEU A 14 -22.23 -19.01 -4.63
C LEU A 14 -22.31 -17.50 -4.35
N VAL A 15 -22.44 -17.16 -3.06
CA VAL A 15 -21.82 -15.94 -2.54
C VAL A 15 -20.41 -16.36 -2.11
N ALA A 16 -19.48 -16.30 -3.05
CA ALA A 16 -18.04 -16.21 -2.83
C ALA A 16 -17.37 -16.08 -4.20
N ASN A 17 -16.47 -15.10 -4.34
CA ASN A 17 -15.58 -14.91 -5.49
C ASN A 17 -16.19 -14.24 -6.73
N ASN A 18 -16.50 -12.94 -6.59
CA ASN A 18 -16.52 -12.01 -7.73
C ASN A 18 -15.53 -10.85 -7.44
N PRO A 19 -14.38 -10.77 -8.13
CA PRO A 19 -13.31 -9.79 -7.84
C PRO A 19 -13.58 -8.38 -8.40
N PHE A 20 -14.80 -8.09 -8.86
CA PHE A 20 -15.17 -6.75 -9.30
C PHE A 20 -15.30 -5.72 -8.15
N PHE A 21 -15.34 -6.20 -6.90
CA PHE A 21 -15.43 -5.34 -5.72
C PHE A 21 -14.08 -4.81 -5.22
N HIS A 22 -12.95 -5.30 -5.74
CA HIS A 22 -11.62 -4.89 -5.26
C HIS A 22 -10.90 -3.86 -6.15
N PHE A 23 -11.41 -3.56 -7.35
CA PHE A 23 -10.80 -2.57 -8.26
C PHE A 23 -11.44 -1.18 -8.15
N VAL A 24 -12.67 -1.07 -7.64
CA VAL A 24 -13.37 0.22 -7.50
C VAL A 24 -13.07 0.89 -6.14
N HIS A 25 -12.48 0.17 -5.18
CA HIS A 25 -12.05 0.74 -3.91
C HIS A 25 -10.60 1.25 -3.90
N THR A 26 -9.76 0.83 -4.85
CA THR A 26 -8.36 1.28 -4.98
C THR A 26 -8.16 2.45 -5.94
N ALA A 27 -9.13 2.73 -6.83
CA ALA A 27 -9.07 3.89 -7.73
C ALA A 27 -9.71 5.17 -7.16
N LYS A 28 -10.21 5.14 -5.92
CA LYS A 28 -10.94 6.27 -5.30
C LYS A 28 -10.19 7.02 -4.20
N GLU A 29 -8.94 6.65 -3.91
CA GLU A 29 -8.08 7.36 -2.94
C GLU A 29 -6.95 8.20 -3.57
N HIS A 30 -6.78 8.20 -4.89
CA HIS A 30 -5.71 9.00 -5.53
C HIS A 30 -6.12 10.36 -6.14
N TYR A 31 -7.37 10.81 -5.95
CA TYR A 31 -7.78 12.16 -6.33
C TYR A 31 -8.58 12.84 -5.23
N ARG A 32 -7.88 13.31 -4.19
CA ARG A 32 -8.31 14.42 -3.32
C ARG A 32 -7.14 14.88 -2.45
N THR A 33 -6.20 15.61 -3.03
CA THR A 33 -5.38 16.65 -2.36
C THR A 33 -4.53 17.39 -3.39
N THR A 34 -5.18 18.21 -4.22
CA THR A 34 -4.52 19.34 -4.89
C THR A 34 -5.49 20.52 -4.86
N PRO A 35 -5.21 21.59 -4.09
CA PRO A 35 -5.78 22.89 -4.37
C PRO A 35 -5.18 23.44 -5.66
N PHE A 36 -5.99 24.22 -6.39
CA PHE A 36 -5.61 25.07 -7.50
C PHE A 36 -4.24 25.77 -7.30
N HIS A 37 -3.24 25.45 -8.12
CA HIS A 37 -2.14 26.35 -8.54
C HIS A 37 -1.30 25.67 -9.64
N TYR A 38 -1.82 25.63 -10.87
CA TYR A 38 -1.04 25.32 -12.09
C TYR A 38 -1.67 26.01 -13.31
N ILE A 39 -1.81 27.33 -13.24
CA ILE A 39 -1.90 28.23 -14.40
C ILE A 39 -1.12 29.50 -14.04
N HIS A 40 0.22 29.42 -13.95
CA HIS A 40 1.08 30.61 -13.98
C HIS A 40 2.60 30.39 -14.20
N LEU A 41 3.04 29.19 -14.64
CA LEU A 41 4.48 28.86 -14.72
C LEU A 41 4.96 28.41 -16.11
N PHE A 42 4.20 28.71 -17.16
CA PHE A 42 4.56 28.38 -18.55
C PHE A 42 4.80 29.60 -19.46
N LEU A 43 4.92 30.82 -18.91
CA LEU A 43 5.17 32.06 -19.66
C LEU A 43 6.21 32.99 -18.99
N SER A 44 7.39 32.47 -18.61
CA SER A 44 8.50 33.34 -18.17
C SER A 44 9.90 32.83 -18.53
N PHE A 45 10.03 32.13 -19.66
CA PHE A 45 11.30 31.87 -20.33
C PHE A 45 11.13 32.25 -21.79
N PHE A 46 11.19 33.55 -22.12
CA PHE A 46 11.73 34.13 -23.35
C PHE A 46 11.58 35.67 -23.30
N SER A 47 12.67 36.37 -23.66
CA SER A 47 12.85 37.83 -23.78
C SER A 47 13.20 38.58 -22.46
N SER A 48 14.23 39.42 -22.35
CA SER A 48 15.05 40.12 -23.36
C SER A 48 16.44 40.53 -22.83
N LYS A 49 17.41 40.62 -23.75
CA LYS A 49 18.64 41.44 -23.66
C LYS A 49 18.31 42.95 -23.69
N ASN A 50 19.23 43.74 -23.12
CA ASN A 50 19.61 45.15 -23.43
C ASN A 50 18.55 46.26 -23.35
N ASP A 51 18.75 47.28 -22.51
CA ASP A 51 19.55 48.50 -22.74
C ASP A 51 19.51 49.40 -21.46
N GLY A 52 20.55 50.24 -21.27
CA GLY A 52 20.67 51.26 -20.22
C GLY A 52 19.84 52.53 -20.49
N PRO A 53 20.16 53.75 -19.97
CA PRO A 53 21.37 54.16 -19.24
C PRO A 53 21.17 55.12 -18.02
N HIS A 54 22.28 55.51 -17.37
CA HIS A 54 22.56 56.75 -16.58
C HIS A 54 21.81 56.98 -15.23
N SER A 55 22.41 57.46 -14.12
CA SER A 55 23.71 58.10 -13.85
C SER A 55 23.97 58.42 -12.35
N TYR A 56 25.27 58.58 -11.99
CA TYR A 56 25.89 59.36 -10.89
C TYR A 56 25.62 58.94 -9.42
N PHE A 57 26.56 58.90 -8.45
CA PHE A 57 27.80 59.67 -8.18
C PHE A 57 28.82 58.86 -7.33
N ASP A 58 30.06 59.35 -7.36
CA ASP A 58 31.37 58.93 -6.81
C ASP A 58 31.53 58.46 -5.35
N SER A 59 32.57 57.63 -5.08
CA SER A 59 33.90 58.08 -4.58
C SER A 59 34.67 57.00 -3.76
N ASP A 60 35.94 56.79 -4.14
CA ASP A 60 37.17 56.59 -3.33
C ASP A 60 37.25 55.45 -2.29
N SER A 61 38.37 54.73 -2.06
CA SER A 61 39.78 54.93 -2.39
C SER A 61 40.64 53.67 -2.10
N SER A 62 41.62 53.46 -2.99
CA SER A 62 43.05 53.16 -2.77
C SER A 62 43.56 52.01 -1.85
N THR A 63 44.19 51.04 -2.54
CA THR A 63 45.58 50.54 -2.37
C THR A 63 46.09 50.06 -0.99
N THR A 64 46.63 48.83 -0.96
CA THR A 64 48.08 48.59 -0.90
C THR A 64 48.43 47.17 -1.35
N ASN A 65 49.36 47.10 -2.32
CA ASN A 65 50.09 45.91 -2.75
C ASN A 65 51.07 45.46 -1.65
N PHE A 66 51.41 44.17 -1.60
CA PHE A 66 52.80 43.74 -1.68
C PHE A 66 52.91 42.30 -2.22
N ASN A 67 53.81 42.14 -3.19
CA ASN A 67 54.12 40.94 -3.96
C ASN A 67 55.21 40.09 -3.29
N SER A 68 55.39 38.89 -3.87
CA SER A 68 56.64 38.08 -3.94
C SER A 68 56.87 37.09 -2.78
N HIS A 69 57.43 35.87 -2.96
CA HIS A 69 58.33 35.33 -3.97
C HIS A 69 58.19 33.78 -4.06
N LEU A 70 58.48 33.25 -5.27
CA LEU A 70 58.83 31.86 -5.59
C LEU A 70 60.18 31.45 -4.99
N VAL A 71 60.36 30.18 -4.60
CA VAL A 71 61.61 29.38 -4.73
C VAL A 71 61.28 27.88 -4.83
N GLU A 72 61.82 27.24 -5.87
CA GLU A 72 61.97 25.79 -6.09
C GLU A 72 63.28 25.25 -5.46
N THR A 73 63.33 23.96 -5.10
CA THR A 73 64.49 23.01 -5.12
C THR A 73 64.09 21.73 -4.37
N GLU A 74 63.91 20.55 -4.98
CA GLU A 74 64.88 19.51 -5.42
C GLU A 74 65.54 18.62 -4.31
N ASN A 75 65.28 17.30 -4.45
CA ASN A 75 66.09 16.07 -4.24
C ASN A 75 66.71 15.68 -2.88
N SER A 76 66.44 14.44 -2.41
CA SER A 76 67.39 13.29 -2.41
C SER A 76 67.03 12.13 -1.44
N ASP A 77 66.87 10.92 -1.99
CA ASP A 77 67.39 9.56 -1.65
C ASP A 77 67.44 8.93 -0.23
N ASP A 78 66.92 7.68 -0.21
CA ASP A 78 67.37 6.42 0.42
C ASP A 78 67.76 6.29 1.91
N THR A 79 67.11 5.35 2.64
CA THR A 79 67.71 4.07 3.11
C THR A 79 66.79 3.23 4.04
N ASN A 80 67.14 1.95 4.09
CA ASN A 80 66.49 0.74 4.61
C ASN A 80 66.23 0.60 6.13
N ASP A 81 65.32 -0.35 6.41
CA ASP A 81 65.24 -1.31 7.53
C ASP A 81 64.88 -0.86 8.96
N GLY A 82 63.87 -1.54 9.53
CA GLY A 82 63.58 -1.52 10.97
C GLY A 82 62.17 -1.98 11.32
N VAL A 83 61.99 -3.29 11.48
CA VAL A 83 60.80 -3.91 12.09
C VAL A 83 60.63 -3.39 13.51
N ASP A 84 59.48 -2.77 13.83
CA ASP A 84 58.98 -2.72 15.20
C ASP A 84 57.45 -2.74 15.26
N LYS A 85 56.94 -3.64 16.10
CA LYS A 85 55.54 -3.83 16.43
C LYS A 85 54.95 -2.56 17.04
N MET A 86 54.01 -1.92 16.36
CA MET A 86 53.05 -1.02 17.01
C MET A 86 51.72 -1.01 16.24
N GLY A 87 50.83 -1.93 16.64
CA GLY A 87 49.43 -1.92 16.22
C GLY A 87 48.72 -0.72 16.84
N PHE A 88 48.57 0.35 16.08
CA PHE A 88 47.73 1.48 16.46
C PHE A 88 46.26 1.13 16.24
N SER A 89 45.56 0.87 17.34
CA SER A 89 44.09 0.87 17.43
C SER A 89 43.59 2.31 17.25
N ILE A 90 42.99 2.60 16.09
CA ILE A 90 42.23 3.84 15.87
C ILE A 90 40.75 3.52 16.12
N SER A 91 40.27 3.97 17.27
CA SER A 91 38.90 3.86 17.75
C SER A 91 37.96 4.81 17.00
N ASN A 92 37.27 4.29 15.98
CA ASN A 92 36.18 4.95 15.28
C ASN A 92 34.90 4.98 16.14
N ALA A 93 34.71 6.04 16.94
CA ALA A 93 33.41 6.39 17.52
C ALA A 93 32.88 7.67 16.85
N HIS A 94 32.23 7.49 15.70
CA HIS A 94 31.42 8.50 15.02
C HIS A 94 29.96 8.05 15.00
N CYS A 95 29.06 8.88 15.52
CA CYS A 95 27.57 8.85 15.44
C CYS A 95 26.90 7.50 15.07
N LYS A 96 26.39 6.78 16.08
CA LYS A 96 25.38 5.69 15.97
C LYS A 96 24.00 6.21 15.48
N VAL A 97 23.95 6.85 14.30
CA VAL A 97 22.69 7.22 13.61
C VAL A 97 22.37 6.23 12.48
N TYR A 98 23.26 5.27 12.22
CA TYR A 98 23.19 4.30 11.11
C TYR A 98 22.90 2.84 11.53
N SER A 99 22.35 2.59 12.72
CA SER A 99 21.94 1.24 13.13
C SER A 99 20.44 1.21 13.44
N ASP A 100 19.62 1.26 12.39
CA ASP A 100 18.31 0.61 12.41
C ASP A 100 18.39 -0.51 11.36
N GLY A 101 18.77 -1.70 11.83
CA GLY A 101 18.69 -2.94 11.06
C GLY A 101 19.80 -3.95 11.25
N PHE A 102 21.00 -3.54 11.68
CA PHE A 102 22.17 -4.42 11.72
C PHE A 102 23.10 -4.11 12.89
N ILE A 103 23.43 -5.18 13.63
CA ILE A 103 24.27 -5.27 14.84
C ILE A 103 23.52 -4.87 16.14
N ASP A 104 22.88 -5.87 16.75
CA ASP A 104 22.59 -5.89 18.19
C ASP A 104 23.88 -6.27 18.95
N GLU A 105 23.94 -5.81 20.19
CA GLU A 105 25.07 -5.73 21.10
C GLU A 105 25.82 -7.06 21.31
N VAL A 106 27.14 -7.05 21.11
CA VAL A 106 28.06 -8.04 21.69
C VAL A 106 28.62 -7.41 22.96
N GLU A 107 28.15 -7.87 24.11
CA GLU A 107 28.76 -7.55 25.42
C GLU A 107 30.07 -8.36 25.54
N GLU A 108 31.22 -7.66 25.57
CA GLU A 108 32.48 -8.25 26.04
C GLU A 108 32.47 -8.27 27.57
N SER A 109 32.47 -9.49 28.13
CA SER A 109 32.71 -9.76 29.55
C SER A 109 34.20 -9.75 29.83
N ASP A 110 34.67 -8.91 30.77
CA ASP A 110 36.05 -8.92 31.24
C ASP A 110 36.10 -9.34 32.74
N GLU A 111 36.77 -10.45 33.01
CA GLU A 111 37.14 -10.92 34.35
C GLU A 111 38.62 -10.57 34.59
N GLY A 112 38.96 -9.97 35.75
CA GLY A 112 40.28 -10.16 36.37
C GLY A 112 41.04 -8.95 36.95
N ARG A 113 40.79 -8.68 38.24
CA ARG A 113 41.67 -8.15 39.32
C ARG A 113 43.05 -7.50 39.00
N GLY A 114 43.32 -6.36 39.68
CA GLY A 114 44.68 -5.96 40.11
C GLY A 114 44.77 -4.56 40.75
N GLN A 115 45.33 -4.46 41.96
CA GLN A 115 45.45 -3.28 42.83
C GLN A 115 46.55 -2.28 42.42
N GLY A 116 46.46 -1.03 42.92
CA GLY A 116 47.66 -0.31 43.44
C GLY A 116 47.88 1.16 43.04
N ASN A 117 47.69 2.07 44.01
CA ASN A 117 48.03 3.50 44.08
C ASN A 117 49.36 3.97 43.43
N SER A 118 49.40 5.19 42.86
CA SER A 118 49.86 6.43 43.56
C SER A 118 50.27 7.59 42.62
N SER A 119 50.02 8.79 43.13
CA SER A 119 50.43 10.16 42.77
C SER A 119 51.75 10.38 42.00
N PHE A 120 51.79 11.38 41.10
CA PHE A 120 52.53 12.64 41.31
C PHE A 120 52.20 13.71 40.25
N THR A 121 52.16 14.97 40.70
CA THR A 121 51.88 16.22 39.98
C THR A 121 53.12 16.79 39.30
N ASP A 122 53.02 17.38 38.11
CA ASP A 122 53.56 18.74 37.84
C ASP A 122 53.06 19.40 36.53
N ARG A 123 53.27 20.72 36.46
CA ARG A 123 52.48 21.80 35.83
C ARG A 123 52.71 22.10 34.34
N ASN A 124 51.67 22.71 33.73
CA ASN A 124 51.58 23.81 32.73
C ASN A 124 52.79 24.12 31.80
N HIS A 125 52.66 24.37 30.49
CA HIS A 125 51.69 25.22 29.78
C HIS A 125 51.75 24.89 28.27
N GLY A 126 50.60 24.72 27.60
CA GLY A 126 50.59 24.72 26.13
C GLY A 126 49.37 24.15 25.41
N THR A 127 48.13 24.37 25.87
CA THR A 127 46.94 23.84 25.15
C THR A 127 45.76 24.78 25.22
N LYS A 128 45.61 25.64 24.21
CA LYS A 128 44.36 26.37 23.92
C LYS A 128 43.61 25.81 22.70
N MET A 129 43.97 24.59 22.26
CA MET A 129 43.41 23.94 21.08
C MET A 129 43.08 22.44 21.26
N GLU A 130 43.14 21.94 22.50
CA GLU A 130 42.85 20.53 22.84
C GLU A 130 41.66 20.32 23.82
N GLU A 131 41.04 21.38 24.34
CA GLU A 131 39.93 21.24 25.31
C GLU A 131 38.55 20.91 24.68
N ASP A 132 38.38 21.02 23.36
CA ASP A 132 37.09 20.76 22.70
C ASP A 132 36.87 19.31 22.24
N ARG A 133 37.77 18.37 22.60
CA ARG A 133 37.71 16.95 22.21
C ARG A 133 37.50 15.95 23.36
N ARG A 134 36.81 16.31 24.44
CA ARG A 134 36.32 15.31 25.42
C ARG A 134 34.84 15.01 25.25
N ARG A 135 34.57 13.86 24.60
CA ARG A 135 33.32 13.10 24.72
C ARG A 135 32.95 12.97 26.20
N ILE A 136 31.70 13.21 26.55
CA ILE A 136 31.19 12.89 27.90
C ILE A 136 30.39 11.60 27.75
N GLU A 137 31.02 10.48 28.14
CA GLU A 137 30.29 9.28 28.52
C GLU A 137 29.53 9.60 29.82
N ILE A 138 28.21 9.38 29.82
CA ILE A 138 27.43 9.39 31.06
C ILE A 138 27.78 8.07 31.76
N HIS A 139 28.58 8.12 32.83
CA HIS A 139 28.94 6.92 33.60
C HIS A 139 27.68 6.20 34.10
N GLU A 140 27.69 4.86 34.10
CA GLU A 140 26.58 4.03 34.60
C GLU A 140 26.08 4.43 36.00
N ASP A 141 26.97 4.96 36.83
CA ASP A 141 26.68 5.43 38.19
C ASP A 141 25.66 6.58 38.23
N GLU A 142 25.55 7.40 37.17
CA GLU A 142 24.57 8.49 37.10
C GLU A 142 23.14 7.99 36.86
N PHE A 143 22.96 6.82 36.19
CA PHE A 143 21.64 6.17 36.03
C PHE A 143 21.16 5.48 37.31
N ARG A 144 22.10 5.08 38.17
CA ARG A 144 21.82 4.45 39.48
C ARG A 144 21.52 5.46 40.58
N HIS A 145 21.60 6.76 40.27
CA HIS A 145 21.39 7.82 41.25
C HIS A 145 19.95 7.76 41.83
N PRO A 146 19.77 7.76 43.17
CA PRO A 146 18.45 7.60 43.82
C PRO A 146 17.41 8.62 43.34
N LEU A 147 17.84 9.85 43.08
CA LEU A 147 16.97 10.90 42.53
C LEU A 147 16.48 10.61 41.10
N VAL A 148 17.29 9.99 40.24
CA VAL A 148 16.87 9.64 38.87
C VAL A 148 15.80 8.55 38.92
N ARG A 149 16.00 7.52 39.76
CA ARG A 149 15.01 6.46 39.98
C ARG A 149 13.70 6.99 40.56
N GLU A 150 13.76 7.88 41.54
CA GLU A 150 12.55 8.46 42.15
C GLU A 150 11.81 9.39 41.19
N ILE A 151 12.53 10.15 40.37
CA ILE A 151 11.94 11.01 39.33
C ILE A 151 11.28 10.14 38.23
N CYS A 152 11.96 9.11 37.74
CA CYS A 152 11.38 8.17 36.76
C CYS A 152 10.14 7.48 37.32
N ARG A 153 10.19 6.98 38.57
CA ARG A 153 9.03 6.37 39.25
C ARG A 153 7.84 7.34 39.35
N LEU A 154 8.08 8.59 39.72
CA LEU A 154 7.02 9.62 39.81
C LEU A 154 6.42 9.98 38.45
N ILE A 155 7.22 9.86 37.39
CA ILE A 155 6.80 10.11 36.00
C ILE A 155 5.99 8.93 35.45
N GLU A 156 6.44 7.69 35.67
CA GLU A 156 5.84 6.47 35.11
C GLU A 156 4.51 6.08 35.80
N CYS A 157 4.33 6.42 37.08
CA CYS A 157 3.12 6.01 37.83
C CYS A 157 1.81 6.71 37.39
N ARG A 158 1.81 7.73 36.51
CA ARG A 158 0.58 8.50 36.21
C ARG A 158 0.47 8.96 34.75
N SER A 159 -0.69 8.68 34.15
CA SER A 159 -1.00 8.88 32.73
C SER A 159 -1.20 10.34 32.27
N ALA A 160 -1.08 11.35 33.15
CA ALA A 160 -1.21 12.77 32.78
C ALA A 160 -0.38 13.72 33.65
N TRP A 161 0.41 14.58 33.00
CA TRP A 161 1.24 15.63 33.61
C TRP A 161 0.39 16.75 34.24
N ASN A 162 0.04 16.66 35.54
CA ASN A 162 -0.73 17.70 36.26
C ASN A 162 0.11 18.61 37.18
N HIS A 163 -0.37 19.83 37.45
CA HIS A 163 0.28 20.84 38.33
C HIS A 163 0.61 20.37 39.77
N LYS A 164 -0.14 19.41 40.33
CA LYS A 164 0.17 18.81 41.65
C LYS A 164 1.47 17.97 41.63
N HIS A 165 1.84 17.40 40.48
CA HIS A 165 3.09 16.62 40.31
C HIS A 165 4.30 17.54 40.23
N GLU A 166 4.17 18.66 39.52
CA GLU A 166 5.20 19.70 39.45
C GLU A 166 5.55 20.28 40.83
N GLY A 167 4.59 20.30 41.77
CA GLY A 167 4.81 20.67 43.17
C GLY A 167 5.73 19.71 43.92
N LYS A 168 5.48 18.39 43.82
CA LYS A 168 6.33 17.36 44.45
C LYS A 168 7.72 17.27 43.82
N MET A 169 7.82 17.40 42.51
CA MET A 169 9.12 17.46 41.81
C MET A 169 9.95 18.69 42.20
N ARG A 170 9.31 19.84 42.44
CA ARG A 170 9.99 21.07 42.94
C ARG A 170 10.64 20.87 44.31
N HIS A 171 10.07 20.05 45.19
CA HIS A 171 10.64 19.77 46.52
C HIS A 171 11.86 18.83 46.46
N LEU A 172 11.90 17.91 45.50
CA LEU A 172 12.97 16.92 45.34
C LEU A 172 14.24 17.50 44.67
N LEU A 173 14.15 18.65 44.01
CA LEU A 173 15.19 19.17 43.12
C LEU A 173 15.66 20.59 43.53
N LYS A 174 16.36 20.71 44.66
CA LYS A 174 17.00 21.98 45.08
C LYS A 174 18.25 22.36 44.26
N ALA A 175 18.81 21.44 43.46
CA ALA A 175 19.91 21.70 42.54
C ALA A 175 19.88 20.78 41.29
N LEU A 176 19.20 21.19 40.22
CA LEU A 176 19.21 20.50 38.93
C LEU A 176 20.58 20.66 38.25
N LYS A 177 21.32 19.55 38.07
CA LYS A 177 22.54 19.51 37.25
C LYS A 177 22.19 19.03 35.83
N PRO A 178 22.82 19.58 34.77
CA PRO A 178 22.57 19.15 33.39
C PRO A 178 22.73 17.65 33.14
N ARG A 179 23.68 16.99 33.81
CA ARG A 179 23.90 15.54 33.68
C ARG A 179 22.76 14.68 34.21
N LEU A 180 22.20 15.05 35.36
CA LEU A 180 21.02 14.40 35.94
C LEU A 180 19.79 14.54 35.03
N VAL A 181 19.64 15.69 34.37
CA VAL A 181 18.57 15.89 33.38
C VAL A 181 18.77 15.00 32.16
N CYS A 182 19.99 14.87 31.63
CA CYS A 182 20.28 13.94 30.54
C CYS A 182 19.98 12.48 30.92
N ALA A 183 20.37 12.04 32.13
CA ALA A 183 20.10 10.69 32.61
C ALA A 183 18.58 10.42 32.71
N VAL A 184 17.81 11.35 33.27
CA VAL A 184 16.34 11.21 33.35
C VAL A 184 15.72 11.14 31.95
N LEU A 185 16.17 11.96 30.99
CA LEU A 185 15.64 11.96 29.61
C LEU A 185 15.92 10.64 28.88
N LEU A 186 17.10 10.05 29.08
CA LEU A 186 17.48 8.77 28.45
C LEU A 186 16.81 7.56 29.10
N SER A 187 16.44 7.65 30.38
CA SER A 187 15.78 6.56 31.11
C SER A 187 14.26 6.48 30.92
N GLN A 188 13.63 7.44 30.23
CA GLN A 188 12.18 7.39 30.04
C GLN A 188 11.77 6.37 28.98
N SER A 189 10.71 5.62 29.27
CA SER A 189 10.08 4.68 28.34
C SER A 189 9.17 5.35 27.30
N ASP A 190 8.59 6.53 27.60
CA ASP A 190 7.81 7.35 26.66
C ASP A 190 8.50 8.70 26.40
N GLU A 191 8.87 8.95 25.14
CA GLU A 191 9.61 10.13 24.74
C GLU A 191 8.76 11.41 24.74
N ARG A 192 7.42 11.31 24.76
CA ARG A 192 6.53 12.47 24.97
C ARG A 192 6.66 13.01 26.38
N VAL A 193 6.76 12.09 27.35
CA VAL A 193 6.90 12.43 28.74
C VAL A 193 8.30 12.98 29.02
N ALA A 194 9.32 12.45 28.33
CA ALA A 194 10.65 13.05 28.30
C ALA A 194 10.61 14.50 27.75
N LEU A 195 9.82 14.76 26.70
CA LEU A 195 9.67 16.10 26.13
C LEU A 195 8.94 17.07 27.09
N ASP A 196 7.94 16.59 27.81
CA ASP A 196 7.23 17.39 28.83
C ASP A 196 8.16 17.70 30.02
N PHE A 197 8.96 16.73 30.47
CA PHE A 197 9.99 16.94 31.48
C PHE A 197 11.08 17.92 31.01
N PHE A 198 11.47 17.87 29.73
CA PHE A 198 12.39 18.84 29.12
C PHE A 198 11.84 20.27 29.16
N TYR A 199 10.55 20.47 28.83
CA TYR A 199 9.94 21.80 28.93
C TYR A 199 9.74 22.25 30.38
N TRP A 200 9.43 21.33 31.29
CA TRP A 200 9.26 21.66 32.71
C TRP A 200 10.57 22.05 33.38
N SER A 201 11.65 21.33 33.11
CA SER A 201 12.99 21.66 33.62
C SER A 201 13.43 23.03 33.10
N ASP A 202 13.11 23.36 31.86
CA ASP A 202 13.40 24.67 31.25
C ASP A 202 12.70 25.86 31.91
N ARG A 203 11.58 25.61 32.62
CA ARG A 203 10.79 26.64 33.32
C ARG A 203 11.27 26.93 34.73
N GLN A 204 12.24 26.18 35.26
CA GLN A 204 12.67 26.36 36.65
C GLN A 204 13.58 27.59 36.78
N TRP A 205 13.26 28.48 37.71
CA TRP A 205 13.89 29.80 37.87
C TRP A 205 15.42 29.78 38.09
N ARG A 206 15.99 28.68 38.62
CA ARG A 206 17.43 28.52 38.89
C ARG A 206 18.17 27.61 37.90
N TYR A 207 17.48 27.11 36.87
CA TYR A 207 18.06 26.15 35.95
C TYR A 207 17.88 26.59 34.49
N ARG A 208 18.96 26.52 33.73
CA ARG A 208 18.95 26.69 32.28
C ARG A 208 19.59 25.47 31.65
N HIS A 209 18.96 24.96 30.60
CA HIS A 209 19.51 23.86 29.83
C HIS A 209 20.88 24.24 29.26
N TYR A 210 21.87 23.40 29.55
CA TYR A 210 23.18 23.47 28.91
C TYR A 210 23.06 22.90 27.48
N PRO A 211 23.89 23.32 26.50
CA PRO A 211 23.78 22.86 25.10
C PRO A 211 23.70 21.33 24.94
N ILE A 212 24.36 20.58 25.83
CA ILE A 212 24.32 19.11 25.85
C ILE A 212 22.91 18.53 26.03
N VAL A 213 22.05 19.17 26.82
CA VAL A 213 20.69 18.68 27.11
C VAL A 213 19.79 18.81 25.88
N TYR A 214 19.96 19.88 25.09
CA TYR A 214 19.26 20.03 23.81
C TYR A 214 19.66 18.95 22.81
N CYS A 215 20.96 18.59 22.77
CA CYS A 215 21.48 17.57 21.86
C CYS A 215 20.96 16.18 22.23
N VAL A 216 20.97 15.83 23.52
CA VAL A 216 20.40 14.57 24.04
C VAL A 216 18.90 14.51 23.76
N MET A 217 18.16 15.61 23.98
CA MET A 217 16.74 15.65 23.65
C MET A 217 16.48 15.47 22.15
N LEU A 218 17.29 16.08 21.28
CA LEU A 218 17.18 15.91 19.83
C LEU A 218 17.52 14.48 19.41
N ASP A 219 18.50 13.82 20.05
CA ASP A 219 18.82 12.42 19.81
C ASP A 219 17.67 11.48 20.21
N VAL A 220 17.11 11.66 21.41
CA VAL A 220 15.91 10.93 21.87
C VAL A 220 14.75 11.14 20.89
N LEU A 221 14.49 12.38 20.48
CA LEU A 221 13.43 12.67 19.52
C LEU A 221 13.70 12.12 18.12
N SER A 222 14.96 11.99 17.72
CA SER A 222 15.33 11.44 16.41
C SER A 222 14.85 10.00 16.27
N LYS A 223 14.90 9.21 17.36
CA LYS A 223 14.41 7.81 17.46
C LYS A 223 12.90 7.69 17.30
N THR A 224 12.17 8.80 17.39
CA THR A 224 10.70 8.82 17.39
C THR A 224 10.09 9.46 16.13
N LYS A 225 8.76 9.36 16.03
CA LYS A 225 7.97 10.06 15.00
C LYS A 225 7.56 11.49 15.40
N LEU A 226 8.04 12.00 16.54
CA LEU A 226 7.64 13.31 17.13
C LEU A 226 8.37 14.51 16.49
N CYS A 227 8.28 14.62 15.17
CA CYS A 227 8.98 15.65 14.38
C CYS A 227 8.63 17.11 14.76
N GLN A 228 7.43 17.38 15.28
CA GLN A 228 7.05 18.71 15.75
C GLN A 228 7.78 19.12 17.03
N GLY A 229 8.01 18.16 17.93
CA GLY A 229 8.80 18.34 19.14
C GLY A 229 10.24 18.69 18.79
N ALA A 230 10.86 17.91 17.89
CA ALA A 230 12.24 18.12 17.44
C ALA A 230 12.45 19.51 16.82
N ARG A 231 11.53 19.95 15.93
CA ARG A 231 11.57 21.31 15.36
C ARG A 231 11.36 22.42 16.39
N ARG A 232 10.60 22.16 17.46
CA ARG A 232 10.38 23.15 18.53
C ARG A 232 11.64 23.29 19.39
N VAL A 233 12.32 22.20 19.71
CA VAL A 233 13.62 22.20 20.41
C VAL A 233 14.67 22.96 19.59
N LEU A 234 14.77 22.72 18.28
CA LEU A 234 15.71 23.46 17.41
C LEU A 234 15.44 24.97 17.37
N ARG A 235 14.16 25.39 17.38
CA ARG A 235 13.78 26.81 17.49
C ARG A 235 14.08 27.41 18.86
N LEU A 236 14.02 26.61 19.93
CA LEU A 236 14.38 27.06 21.27
C LEU A 236 15.88 27.30 21.40
N MET A 237 16.71 26.49 20.73
CA MET A 237 18.16 26.74 20.65
C MET A 237 18.45 28.09 19.99
N GLU A 238 17.78 28.39 18.86
CA GLU A 238 17.92 29.67 18.16
C GLU A 238 17.50 30.87 19.03
N ARG A 239 16.34 30.79 19.69
CA ARG A 239 15.86 31.85 20.60
C ARG A 239 16.78 32.13 21.78
N ARG A 240 17.58 31.13 22.19
CA ARG A 240 18.50 31.23 23.33
C ARG A 240 19.94 31.50 22.92
N GLY A 241 20.20 31.70 21.63
CA GLY A 241 21.55 31.97 21.11
C GLY A 241 22.50 30.78 21.24
N ILE A 242 21.99 29.55 21.35
CA ILE A 242 22.84 28.35 21.39
C ILE A 242 23.28 28.00 19.97
N GLN A 243 24.58 27.79 19.77
CA GLN A 243 25.13 27.40 18.47
C GLN A 243 24.55 26.05 18.03
N ARG A 244 23.91 26.03 16.86
CA ARG A 244 23.34 24.82 16.26
C ARG A 244 24.42 24.12 15.43
N ARG A 245 24.64 22.85 15.71
CA ARG A 245 25.60 22.02 14.99
C ARG A 245 24.90 21.30 13.83
N PRO A 246 25.62 20.88 12.78
CA PRO A 246 25.04 20.10 11.68
C PRO A 246 24.31 18.82 12.15
N GLN A 247 24.81 18.18 13.21
CA GLN A 247 24.20 17.00 13.85
C GLN A 247 22.76 17.26 14.34
N ASP A 248 22.49 18.45 14.88
CA ASP A 248 21.18 18.82 15.42
C ASP A 248 20.13 18.86 14.28
N PHE A 249 20.53 19.30 13.09
CA PHE A 249 19.69 19.29 11.90
C PHE A 249 19.48 17.87 11.36
N CYS A 250 20.50 17.01 11.42
CA CYS A 250 20.38 15.59 11.06
C CYS A 250 19.32 14.88 11.91
N CYS A 251 19.35 15.05 13.24
CA CYS A 251 18.37 14.44 14.15
C CYS A 251 16.92 14.86 13.80
N VAL A 252 16.71 16.14 13.49
CA VAL A 252 15.40 16.65 13.06
C VAL A 252 14.99 16.07 11.71
N MET A 253 15.92 15.99 10.75
CA MET A 253 15.66 15.44 9.42
C MET A 253 15.26 13.95 9.49
N VAL A 254 15.92 13.16 10.34
CA VAL A 254 15.57 11.75 10.61
C VAL A 254 14.19 11.63 11.25
N SER A 255 13.87 12.48 12.24
CA SER A 255 12.55 12.47 12.89
C SER A 255 11.40 12.76 11.90
N TYR A 256 11.64 13.65 10.91
CA TYR A 256 10.67 13.93 9.84
C TYR A 256 10.53 12.77 8.86
N SER A 257 11.63 12.08 8.57
CA SER A 257 11.64 10.87 7.74
C SER A 257 10.82 9.74 8.37
N ARG A 258 11.09 9.42 9.65
CA ARG A 258 10.34 8.40 10.41
C ARG A 258 8.85 8.72 10.54
N ALA A 259 8.48 10.00 10.55
CA ALA A 259 7.09 10.46 10.54
C ALA A 259 6.44 10.45 9.14
N GLY A 260 7.14 10.03 8.09
CA GLY A 260 6.65 9.99 6.70
C GLY A 260 6.54 11.37 6.03
N LYS A 261 7.12 12.43 6.63
CA LYS A 261 7.01 13.82 6.15
C LYS A 261 8.26 14.27 5.40
N LEU A 262 8.54 13.60 4.28
CA LEU A 262 9.76 13.78 3.50
C LEU A 262 9.99 15.21 2.98
N ARG A 263 8.93 15.91 2.54
CA ARG A 263 9.04 17.31 2.08
C ARG A 263 9.59 18.22 3.19
N ASN A 264 9.14 18.01 4.41
CA ASN A 264 9.59 18.77 5.57
C ASN A 264 11.02 18.37 5.98
N ALA A 265 11.37 17.09 5.82
CA ALA A 265 12.75 16.61 6.04
C ALA A 265 13.73 17.33 5.10
N MET A 266 13.42 17.42 3.80
CA MET A 266 14.28 18.12 2.83
C MET A 266 14.31 19.65 3.03
N GLN A 267 13.22 20.25 3.55
CA GLN A 267 13.22 21.66 3.95
C GLN A 267 14.19 21.97 5.10
N VAL A 268 14.59 20.97 5.91
CA VAL A 268 15.59 21.17 6.97
C VAL A 268 16.92 21.60 6.37
N LEU A 269 17.32 21.11 5.19
CA LEU A 269 18.52 21.55 4.49
C LEU A 269 18.45 23.05 4.13
N THR A 270 17.30 23.53 3.67
CA THR A 270 17.10 24.97 3.43
C THR A 270 17.08 25.79 4.71
N MET A 271 16.61 25.21 5.83
CA MET A 271 16.66 25.89 7.13
C MET A 271 18.09 26.00 7.65
N MET A 272 18.92 25.00 7.36
CA MET A 272 20.34 24.99 7.71
C MET A 272 21.14 26.01 6.89
N GLN A 273 20.91 26.09 5.58
CA GLN A 273 21.52 27.13 4.73
C GLN A 273 21.13 28.55 5.16
N LYS A 274 19.85 28.78 5.51
CA LYS A 274 19.39 30.07 6.06
C LYS A 274 20.01 30.42 7.40
N ALA A 275 20.45 29.41 8.16
CA ALA A 275 21.18 29.61 9.40
C ALA A 275 22.68 29.89 9.18
N GLY A 276 23.15 29.97 7.94
CA GLY A 276 24.55 30.21 7.59
C GLY A 276 25.46 29.00 7.82
N ILE A 277 24.90 27.79 7.89
CA ILE A 277 25.68 26.56 8.14
C ILE A 277 25.78 25.77 6.83
N GLU A 278 27.01 25.53 6.38
CA GLU A 278 27.26 24.77 5.15
C GLU A 278 27.03 23.26 5.34
N PRO A 279 26.48 22.57 4.32
CA PRO A 279 26.30 21.13 4.36
C PRO A 279 27.65 20.42 4.40
N ASN A 280 27.84 19.60 5.44
CA ASN A 280 28.98 18.70 5.54
C ASN A 280 28.62 17.28 5.06
N LEU A 281 29.64 16.43 4.93
CA LEU A 281 29.48 15.01 4.52
C LEU A 281 28.42 14.27 5.35
N LEU A 282 28.35 14.52 6.66
CA LEU A 282 27.36 13.91 7.57
C LEU A 282 25.91 14.28 7.19
N VAL A 283 25.65 15.56 6.93
CA VAL A 283 24.32 16.05 6.55
C VAL A 283 23.93 15.49 5.18
N CYS A 284 24.86 15.44 4.24
CA CYS A 284 24.62 14.85 2.92
C CYS A 284 24.30 13.35 3.00
N ASN A 285 25.06 12.58 3.78
CA ASN A 285 24.79 11.15 4.00
C ASN A 285 23.45 10.93 4.70
N THR A 286 23.08 11.80 5.65
CA THR A 286 21.78 11.71 6.32
C THR A 286 20.64 12.05 5.35
N ALA A 287 20.83 13.02 4.46
CA ALA A 287 19.84 13.38 3.45
C ALA A 287 19.63 12.23 2.44
N ILE A 288 20.72 11.61 1.96
CA ILE A 288 20.68 10.42 1.10
C ILE A 288 19.95 9.28 1.81
N HIS A 289 20.29 8.99 3.07
CA HIS A 289 19.60 7.98 3.87
C HIS A 289 18.09 8.28 4.01
N VAL A 290 17.70 9.53 4.26
CA VAL A 290 16.28 9.91 4.35
C VAL A 290 15.54 9.76 3.02
N LEU A 291 16.19 10.05 1.90
CA LEU A 291 15.63 9.84 0.56
C LEU A 291 15.47 8.35 0.23
N VAL A 292 16.45 7.53 0.64
CA VAL A 292 16.43 6.07 0.49
C VAL A 292 15.32 5.44 1.35
N MET A 293 15.19 5.81 2.63
CA MET A 293 14.12 5.32 3.51
C MET A 293 12.72 5.69 3.01
N ALA A 294 12.60 6.75 2.21
CA ALA A 294 11.35 7.15 1.55
C ALA A 294 11.14 6.48 0.18
N ASN A 295 11.98 5.50 -0.17
CA ASN A 295 11.95 4.74 -1.41
C ASN A 295 12.08 5.60 -2.69
N MET A 296 12.86 6.69 -2.62
CA MET A 296 13.10 7.61 -3.74
C MET A 296 14.56 7.59 -4.21
N LEU A 297 15.03 6.43 -4.67
CA LEU A 297 16.44 6.24 -5.06
C LEU A 297 16.91 7.21 -6.15
N GLU A 298 16.10 7.49 -7.17
CA GLU A 298 16.48 8.43 -8.25
C GLU A 298 16.85 9.83 -7.74
N LYS A 299 16.12 10.31 -6.72
CA LYS A 299 16.41 11.61 -6.11
C LYS A 299 17.64 11.54 -5.21
N ALA A 300 17.93 10.38 -4.61
CA ALA A 300 19.15 10.16 -3.85
C ALA A 300 20.39 10.16 -4.75
N LEU A 301 20.32 9.51 -5.93
CA LEU A 301 21.40 9.52 -6.92
C LEU A 301 21.67 10.92 -7.48
N ARG A 302 20.63 11.67 -7.87
CA ARG A 302 20.77 13.08 -8.26
C ARG A 302 21.36 13.96 -7.16
N PHE A 303 21.05 13.65 -5.90
CA PHE A 303 21.61 14.36 -4.76
C PHE A 303 23.09 14.02 -4.54
N GLN A 304 23.49 12.77 -4.77
CA GLN A 304 24.90 12.34 -4.75
C GLN A 304 25.71 13.01 -5.87
N GLU A 305 25.19 13.11 -7.10
CA GLU A 305 25.85 13.85 -8.19
C GLU A 305 26.03 15.33 -7.80
N ARG A 306 24.99 15.96 -7.24
CA ARG A 306 25.07 17.34 -6.75
C ARG A 306 26.07 17.51 -5.60
N MET A 307 26.22 16.51 -4.74
CA MET A 307 27.20 16.51 -3.65
C MET A 307 28.64 16.54 -4.21
N GLN A 308 28.91 15.77 -5.27
CA GLN A 308 30.21 15.78 -5.97
C GLN A 308 30.49 17.14 -6.64
N LEU A 309 29.48 17.76 -7.27
CA LEU A 309 29.61 19.10 -7.86
C LEU A 309 29.94 20.21 -6.84
N LEU A 310 29.58 20.01 -5.57
CA LEU A 310 29.90 20.92 -4.47
C LEU A 310 31.28 20.63 -3.85
N GLY A 311 32.07 19.71 -4.43
CA GLY A 311 33.39 19.34 -3.93
C GLY A 311 33.37 18.41 -2.72
N ILE A 312 32.21 17.87 -2.33
CA ILE A 312 32.11 16.91 -1.22
C ILE A 312 32.19 15.49 -1.80
N MET A 313 33.29 14.79 -1.55
CA MET A 313 33.47 13.42 -2.05
C MET A 313 32.61 12.42 -1.27
N PRO A 314 31.82 11.57 -1.96
CA PRO A 314 31.13 10.44 -1.35
C PRO A 314 32.12 9.50 -0.65
N ASN A 315 31.71 8.94 0.49
CA ASN A 315 32.50 7.95 1.21
C ASN A 315 31.79 6.59 1.22
N VAL A 316 32.41 5.59 1.85
CA VAL A 316 31.85 4.24 2.02
C VAL A 316 30.43 4.27 2.60
N VAL A 317 30.15 5.14 3.58
CA VAL A 317 28.82 5.30 4.18
C VAL A 317 27.79 5.83 3.16
N THR A 318 28.18 6.75 2.27
CA THR A 318 27.32 7.24 1.20
C THR A 318 26.91 6.11 0.26
N TYR A 319 27.88 5.31 -0.19
CA TYR A 319 27.62 4.18 -1.08
C TYR A 319 26.83 3.07 -0.39
N ASN A 320 27.10 2.75 0.87
CA ASN A 320 26.31 1.79 1.65
C ASN A 320 24.84 2.20 1.79
N CYS A 321 24.56 3.50 1.94
CA CYS A 321 23.18 4.01 1.94
C CYS A 321 22.51 3.82 0.57
N LEU A 322 23.24 4.03 -0.53
CA LEU A 322 22.72 3.82 -1.88
C LEU A 322 22.51 2.34 -2.20
N ILE A 323 23.47 1.47 -1.84
CA ILE A 323 23.37 0.00 -1.91
C ILE A 323 22.12 -0.46 -1.18
N LYS A 324 21.87 0.02 0.04
CA LYS A 324 20.63 -0.26 0.77
C LYS A 324 19.38 0.17 -0.02
N GLY A 325 19.42 1.33 -0.68
CA GLY A 325 18.31 1.81 -1.50
C GLY A 325 18.07 1.00 -2.78
N TYR A 326 19.13 0.49 -3.41
CA TYR A 326 19.03 -0.46 -4.52
C TYR A 326 18.44 -1.80 -4.03
N CYS A 327 18.91 -2.29 -2.88
CA CYS A 327 18.34 -3.44 -2.20
C CYS A 327 16.85 -3.24 -1.91
N ASP A 328 16.41 -2.17 -1.23
CA ASP A 328 15.00 -1.93 -0.91
C ASP A 328 14.07 -1.88 -2.15
N LEU A 329 14.61 -1.59 -3.34
CA LEU A 329 13.91 -1.64 -4.63
C LEU A 329 14.00 -2.99 -5.37
N HIS A 330 14.58 -4.01 -4.73
CA HIS A 330 14.85 -5.34 -5.31
C HIS A 330 15.79 -5.35 -6.52
N ARG A 331 16.71 -4.38 -6.59
CA ARG A 331 17.73 -4.24 -7.64
C ARG A 331 19.11 -4.66 -7.11
N VAL A 332 19.32 -5.96 -6.92
CA VAL A 332 20.55 -6.48 -6.28
C VAL A 332 21.74 -6.41 -7.22
N GLU A 333 21.49 -6.63 -8.50
CA GLU A 333 22.50 -6.65 -9.55
C GLU A 333 23.16 -5.27 -9.67
N ASP A 334 22.35 -4.20 -9.71
CA ASP A 334 22.84 -2.81 -9.68
C ASP A 334 23.57 -2.47 -8.35
N ALA A 335 23.14 -3.06 -7.23
CA ALA A 335 23.81 -2.88 -5.95
C ALA A 335 25.22 -3.52 -5.94
N MET A 336 25.36 -4.69 -6.57
CA MET A 336 26.65 -5.37 -6.72
C MET A 336 27.55 -4.67 -7.74
N GLU A 337 27.00 -4.15 -8.83
CA GLU A 337 27.74 -3.30 -9.77
C GLU A 337 28.28 -2.06 -9.07
N LEU A 338 27.45 -1.41 -8.23
CA LEU A 338 27.90 -0.26 -7.45
C LEU A 338 29.06 -0.61 -6.52
N ILE A 339 29.06 -1.78 -5.87
CA ILE A 339 30.19 -2.26 -5.04
C ILE A 339 31.46 -2.43 -5.88
N SER A 340 31.35 -3.02 -7.07
CA SER A 340 32.48 -3.18 -7.99
C SER A 340 33.02 -1.86 -8.53
N GLU A 341 32.19 -0.82 -8.63
CA GLU A 341 32.58 0.53 -9.04
C GLU A 341 33.15 1.38 -7.89
N MET A 342 33.04 0.97 -6.62
CA MET A 342 33.55 1.77 -5.50
C MET A 342 35.07 2.03 -5.62
N PRO A 343 35.93 1.04 -5.94
CA PRO A 343 37.37 1.25 -6.05
C PRO A 343 37.75 2.25 -7.14
N SER A 344 37.06 2.25 -8.28
CA SER A 344 37.31 3.20 -9.37
C SER A 344 36.86 4.64 -9.03
N LYS A 345 35.97 4.79 -8.05
CA LYS A 345 35.52 6.08 -7.48
C LYS A 345 36.35 6.53 -6.28
N GLY A 346 37.46 5.84 -5.98
CA GLY A 346 38.39 6.22 -4.91
C GLY A 346 38.00 5.76 -3.50
N CYS A 347 37.07 4.81 -3.37
CA CYS A 347 36.65 4.24 -2.08
C CYS A 347 36.69 2.70 -2.13
N SER A 348 37.38 2.03 -1.20
CA SER A 348 37.29 0.57 -1.11
C SER A 348 36.01 0.13 -0.39
N PRO A 349 35.31 -0.91 -0.87
CA PRO A 349 34.15 -1.45 -0.15
C PRO A 349 34.58 -2.04 1.19
N ASP A 350 33.69 -1.96 2.19
CA ASP A 350 33.89 -2.53 3.52
C ASP A 350 33.01 -3.78 3.73
N LYS A 351 33.23 -4.52 4.83
CA LYS A 351 32.38 -5.67 5.18
C LYS A 351 30.90 -5.29 5.28
N VAL A 352 30.59 -4.07 5.72
CA VAL A 352 29.21 -3.56 5.84
C VAL A 352 28.53 -3.43 4.46
N SER A 353 29.29 -3.10 3.41
CA SER A 353 28.82 -3.05 2.03
C SER A 353 28.23 -4.40 1.60
N TYR A 354 28.99 -5.48 1.86
CA TYR A 354 28.59 -6.85 1.55
C TYR A 354 27.48 -7.35 2.50
N TYR A 355 27.58 -7.10 3.81
CA TYR A 355 26.53 -7.47 4.78
C TYR A 355 25.18 -6.83 4.47
N THR A 356 25.16 -5.61 3.94
CA THR A 356 23.92 -4.93 3.54
C THR A 356 23.21 -5.69 2.41
N VAL A 357 23.98 -6.19 1.43
CA VAL A 357 23.44 -7.00 0.33
C VAL A 357 23.04 -8.39 0.83
N MET A 358 23.92 -9.06 1.60
CA MET A 358 23.63 -10.38 2.18
C MET A 358 22.39 -10.36 3.07
N GLY A 359 22.23 -9.35 3.93
CA GLY A 359 21.06 -9.18 4.78
C GLY A 359 19.76 -9.00 3.98
N PHE A 360 19.82 -8.26 2.87
CA PHE A 360 18.70 -8.14 1.94
C PHE A 360 18.37 -9.46 1.24
N LEU A 361 19.38 -10.20 0.80
CA LEU A 361 19.22 -11.53 0.18
C LEU A 361 18.61 -12.54 1.15
N CYS A 362 19.09 -12.57 2.40
CA CYS A 362 18.53 -13.38 3.48
C CYS A 362 17.05 -13.05 3.74
N LYS A 363 16.69 -11.76 3.77
CA LYS A 363 15.29 -11.33 3.93
C LYS A 363 14.37 -11.82 2.82
N ASN A 364 14.88 -11.97 1.59
CA ASN A 364 14.10 -12.39 0.42
C ASN A 364 14.28 -13.87 0.05
N GLN A 365 14.88 -14.68 0.94
CA GLN A 365 15.09 -16.12 0.73
C GLN A 365 15.98 -16.47 -0.50
N ARG A 366 16.85 -15.55 -0.95
CA ARG A 366 17.79 -15.75 -2.08
C ARG A 366 19.18 -16.20 -1.58
N ILE A 367 19.25 -17.35 -0.92
CA ILE A 367 20.43 -17.75 -0.14
C ILE A 367 21.59 -18.28 -0.99
N ARG A 368 21.28 -18.82 -2.18
CA ARG A 368 22.32 -19.24 -3.15
C ARG A 368 23.25 -18.09 -3.49
N GLU A 369 22.69 -16.92 -3.72
CA GLU A 369 23.44 -15.71 -4.07
C GLU A 369 24.22 -15.14 -2.88
N VAL A 370 23.87 -15.47 -1.64
CA VAL A 370 24.66 -15.08 -0.46
C VAL A 370 26.05 -15.71 -0.53
N ARG A 371 26.18 -16.93 -1.07
CA ARG A 371 27.47 -17.59 -1.29
C ARG A 371 28.28 -16.88 -2.39
N ASP A 372 27.64 -16.55 -3.51
CA ASP A 372 28.29 -15.80 -4.59
C ASP A 372 28.82 -14.43 -4.10
N VAL A 373 28.08 -13.77 -3.20
CA VAL A 373 28.52 -12.51 -2.59
C VAL A 373 29.67 -12.72 -1.60
N LEU A 374 29.71 -13.85 -0.89
CA LEU A 374 30.81 -14.21 0.02
C LEU A 374 32.10 -14.51 -0.77
N GLU A 375 32.00 -15.24 -1.88
CA GLU A 375 33.14 -15.51 -2.78
C GLU A 375 33.70 -14.20 -3.36
N LYS A 376 32.83 -13.29 -3.82
CA LYS A 376 33.24 -11.96 -4.28
C LYS A 376 33.88 -11.09 -3.19
N MET A 377 33.51 -11.29 -1.93
CA MET A 377 34.15 -10.61 -0.80
C MET A 377 35.58 -11.15 -0.60
N GLU A 378 35.76 -12.47 -0.71
CA GLU A 378 37.09 -13.10 -0.63
C GLU A 378 37.99 -12.66 -1.82
N ASP A 379 37.43 -12.56 -3.04
CA ASP A 379 38.13 -12.06 -4.24
C ASP A 379 38.65 -10.63 -4.11
N THR A 380 37.94 -9.78 -3.36
CA THR A 380 38.34 -8.38 -3.09
C THR A 380 39.34 -8.24 -1.93
N LYS A 381 39.95 -9.37 -1.50
CA LYS A 381 40.91 -9.48 -0.40
C LYS A 381 40.33 -9.15 0.98
N LEU A 382 39.00 -9.14 1.13
CA LEU A 382 38.33 -9.03 2.42
C LEU A 382 38.08 -10.44 2.97
N LEU A 383 38.97 -10.92 3.84
CA LEU A 383 38.86 -12.25 4.42
C LEU A 383 37.65 -12.36 5.36
N ALA A 384 36.89 -13.45 5.20
CA ALA A 384 35.85 -13.85 6.12
C ALA A 384 36.47 -14.27 7.46
N ASP A 385 36.24 -13.48 8.49
CA ASP A 385 36.66 -13.73 9.87
C ASP A 385 35.51 -14.32 10.71
N GLN A 386 35.80 -14.65 11.97
CA GLN A 386 34.80 -15.14 12.93
C GLN A 386 33.59 -14.21 13.02
N VAL A 387 33.80 -12.88 13.00
CA VAL A 387 32.73 -11.87 13.03
C VAL A 387 31.82 -11.97 11.80
N THR A 388 32.40 -12.24 10.63
CA THR A 388 31.64 -12.47 9.38
C THR A 388 30.71 -13.66 9.50
N TYR A 389 31.21 -14.80 9.98
CA TYR A 389 30.40 -16.01 10.15
C TYR A 389 29.33 -15.84 11.23
N ASN A 390 29.64 -15.25 12.39
CA ASN A 390 28.64 -15.00 13.43
C ASN A 390 27.55 -14.04 12.94
N THR A 391 27.91 -13.00 12.19
CA THR A 391 26.94 -12.06 11.60
C THR A 391 26.05 -12.77 10.58
N LEU A 392 26.60 -13.63 9.72
CA LEU A 392 25.84 -14.42 8.75
C LEU A 392 24.89 -15.39 9.43
N ILE A 393 25.36 -16.12 10.45
CA ILE A 393 24.53 -17.03 11.24
C ILE A 393 23.36 -16.26 11.87
N HIS A 394 23.64 -15.14 12.54
CA HIS A 394 22.60 -14.30 13.16
C HIS A 394 21.61 -13.73 12.12
N MET A 395 22.10 -13.28 10.96
CA MET A 395 21.26 -12.83 9.84
C MET A 395 20.31 -13.90 9.35
N LEU A 396 20.84 -15.09 9.06
CA LEU A 396 20.08 -16.21 8.52
C LEU A 396 19.04 -16.70 9.54
N SER A 397 19.45 -16.83 10.80
CA SER A 397 18.56 -17.17 11.91
C SER A 397 17.42 -16.16 12.10
N LYS A 398 17.71 -14.85 11.99
CA LYS A 398 16.70 -13.80 12.07
C LYS A 398 15.65 -13.90 10.96
N HIS A 399 16.06 -14.38 9.78
CA HIS A 399 15.21 -14.52 8.61
C HIS A 399 14.64 -15.94 8.41
N GLN A 400 14.72 -16.82 9.42
CA GLN A 400 14.14 -18.17 9.43
C GLN A 400 14.76 -19.10 8.37
N HIS A 401 16.10 -19.10 8.31
CA HIS A 401 16.91 -19.95 7.45
C HIS A 401 17.82 -20.86 8.28
N ALA A 402 17.22 -21.70 9.13
CA ALA A 402 17.98 -22.45 10.15
C ALA A 402 18.98 -23.47 9.56
N ASP A 403 18.62 -24.17 8.48
CA ASP A 403 19.51 -25.18 7.87
C ASP A 403 20.77 -24.57 7.26
N GLU A 404 20.62 -23.43 6.59
CA GLU A 404 21.74 -22.71 5.99
C GLU A 404 22.59 -22.07 7.09
N ALA A 405 21.98 -21.52 8.14
CA ALA A 405 22.69 -21.05 9.32
C ALA A 405 23.51 -22.17 9.98
N LEU A 406 22.96 -23.38 10.10
CA LEU A 406 23.69 -24.54 10.60
C LEU A 406 24.84 -24.94 9.67
N GLN A 407 24.64 -24.88 8.34
CA GLN A 407 25.70 -25.15 7.39
C GLN A 407 26.87 -24.17 7.54
N PHE A 408 26.59 -22.87 7.67
CA PHE A 408 27.61 -21.85 7.94
C PHE A 408 28.28 -22.02 9.30
N LEU A 409 27.56 -22.49 10.33
CA LEU A 409 28.16 -22.87 11.61
C LEU A 409 29.15 -24.03 11.46
N ARG A 410 28.81 -25.07 10.70
CA ARG A 410 29.73 -26.19 10.41
C ARG A 410 30.95 -25.73 9.63
N GLU A 411 30.78 -24.83 8.66
CA GLU A 411 31.88 -24.24 7.89
C GLU A 411 32.80 -23.40 8.79
N ALA A 412 32.24 -22.60 9.69
CA ALA A 412 33.00 -21.83 10.67
C ALA A 412 33.83 -22.75 11.59
N GLN A 413 33.22 -23.81 12.11
CA GLN A 413 33.91 -24.83 12.93
C GLN A 413 35.05 -25.51 12.15
N LYS A 414 34.84 -25.88 10.88
CA LYS A 414 35.89 -26.48 10.03
C LYS A 414 37.07 -25.54 9.78
N ARG A 415 36.82 -24.23 9.68
CA ARG A 415 37.86 -23.20 9.56
C ARG A 415 38.52 -22.86 10.90
N GLY A 416 38.11 -23.52 12.00
CA GLY A 416 38.67 -23.33 13.34
C GLY A 416 38.08 -22.15 14.11
N PHE A 417 37.01 -21.52 13.62
CA PHE A 417 36.34 -20.42 14.31
C PHE A 417 35.38 -20.94 15.39
N GLN A 418 35.38 -20.26 16.54
CA GLN A 418 34.45 -20.53 17.63
C GLN A 418 33.18 -19.70 17.44
N VAL A 419 32.04 -20.36 17.29
CA VAL A 419 30.74 -19.66 17.26
C VAL A 419 30.32 -19.34 18.69
N ASP A 420 29.83 -18.11 18.89
CA ASP A 420 29.42 -17.64 20.20
C ASP A 420 28.10 -18.29 20.66
N LYS A 421 27.81 -18.19 21.95
CA LYS A 421 26.54 -18.66 22.53
C LYS A 421 25.34 -18.02 21.83
N VAL A 422 25.48 -16.75 21.43
CA VAL A 422 24.45 -15.98 20.73
C VAL A 422 24.09 -16.60 19.38
N GLY A 423 25.09 -17.02 18.58
CA GLY A 423 24.88 -17.69 17.30
C GLY A 423 24.14 -19.01 17.44
N TYR A 424 24.52 -19.83 18.42
CA TYR A 424 23.79 -21.07 18.74
C TYR A 424 22.35 -20.79 19.18
N SER A 425 22.12 -19.84 20.10
CA SER A 425 20.80 -19.43 20.55
C SER A 425 19.92 -18.94 19.39
N ALA A 426 20.49 -18.20 18.44
CA ALA A 426 19.78 -17.71 17.26
C ALA A 426 19.36 -18.85 16.33
N ILE A 427 20.22 -19.85 16.10
CA ILE A 427 19.88 -21.05 15.31
C ILE A 427 18.76 -21.84 15.98
N VAL A 428 18.84 -22.04 17.30
CA VAL A 428 17.79 -22.72 18.08
C VAL A 428 16.46 -21.98 17.96
N ASP A 429 16.43 -20.66 18.15
CA ASP A 429 15.23 -19.84 17.99
C ASP A 429 14.67 -19.89 16.55
N SER A 430 15.54 -19.92 15.54
CA SER A 430 15.12 -20.10 14.13
C SER A 430 14.42 -21.44 13.91
N TYR A 431 15.03 -22.56 14.32
CA TYR A 431 14.41 -23.88 14.23
C TYR A 431 13.09 -23.97 14.99
N CYS A 432 13.01 -23.34 16.17
CA CYS A 432 11.77 -23.24 16.94
C CYS A 432 10.66 -22.48 16.21
N LYS A 433 10.97 -21.37 15.54
CA LYS A 433 10.01 -20.58 14.75
C LYS A 433 9.55 -21.29 13.48
N GLU A 434 10.42 -22.09 12.86
CA GLU A 434 10.09 -22.95 11.72
C GLU A 434 9.25 -24.18 12.13
N GLY A 435 9.11 -24.45 13.43
CA GLY A 435 8.36 -25.60 13.97
C GLY A 435 9.15 -26.92 14.00
N ARG A 436 10.47 -26.88 13.78
CA ARG A 436 11.36 -28.05 13.68
C ARG A 436 12.03 -28.33 15.03
N MET A 437 11.23 -28.78 15.98
CA MET A 437 11.65 -28.91 17.38
C MET A 437 12.71 -29.99 17.64
N ASP A 438 12.71 -31.08 16.87
CA ASP A 438 13.69 -32.17 17.03
C ASP A 438 15.12 -31.68 16.78
N GLN A 439 15.31 -30.90 15.71
CA GLN A 439 16.61 -30.34 15.36
C GLN A 439 17.03 -29.24 16.33
N ALA A 440 16.09 -28.40 16.80
CA ALA A 440 16.39 -27.43 17.86
C ALA A 440 16.96 -28.11 19.12
N LYS A 441 16.43 -29.29 19.47
CA LYS A 441 16.92 -30.10 20.61
C LYS A 441 18.28 -30.74 20.33
N GLU A 442 18.52 -31.21 19.11
CA GLU A 442 19.84 -31.72 18.69
C GLU A 442 20.91 -30.65 18.83
N ILE A 443 20.65 -29.42 18.38
CA ILE A 443 21.60 -28.30 18.51
C ILE A 443 21.88 -27.97 19.97
N VAL A 444 20.88 -28.01 20.86
CA VAL A 444 21.14 -27.80 22.30
C VAL A 444 21.93 -28.94 22.94
N ASN A 445 21.73 -30.18 22.51
CA ASN A 445 22.58 -31.28 22.96
C ASN A 445 24.03 -31.10 22.47
N GLU A 446 24.21 -30.60 21.24
CA GLU A 446 25.53 -30.26 20.71
C GLU A 446 26.20 -29.12 21.48
N MET A 447 25.45 -28.10 21.91
CA MET A 447 25.99 -27.04 22.75
C MET A 447 26.66 -27.62 24.01
N PHE A 448 26.08 -28.65 24.62
CA PHE A 448 26.70 -29.35 25.75
C PHE A 448 27.96 -30.14 25.38
N THR A 449 28.01 -30.80 24.21
CA THR A 449 29.18 -31.57 23.79
C THR A 449 30.36 -30.67 23.40
N VAL A 450 30.08 -29.47 22.88
CA VAL A 450 31.08 -28.45 22.53
C VAL A 450 31.54 -27.65 23.76
N GLY A 451 30.88 -27.79 24.91
CA GLY A 451 31.20 -27.06 26.14
C GLY A 451 30.59 -25.66 26.23
N CYS A 452 29.67 -25.31 25.32
CA CYS A 452 28.90 -24.06 25.34
C CYS A 452 27.62 -24.25 26.17
N ILE A 453 27.65 -23.90 27.46
CA ILE A 453 26.46 -24.07 28.33
C ILE A 453 25.29 -23.19 27.83
N PRO A 454 24.10 -23.77 27.54
CA PRO A 454 22.91 -23.01 27.15
C PRO A 454 22.48 -22.03 28.22
N ASP A 455 22.06 -20.85 27.80
CA ASP A 455 21.64 -19.76 28.68
C ASP A 455 20.11 -19.66 28.81
N VAL A 456 19.65 -18.68 29.60
CA VAL A 456 18.22 -18.41 29.80
C VAL A 456 17.50 -18.13 28.47
N VAL A 457 18.16 -17.47 27.52
CA VAL A 457 17.59 -17.12 26.21
C VAL A 457 17.36 -18.39 25.38
N THR A 458 18.34 -19.29 25.33
CA THR A 458 18.27 -20.58 24.62
C THR A 458 17.11 -21.44 25.13
N TYR A 459 17.01 -21.62 26.46
CA TYR A 459 15.93 -22.39 27.05
C TYR A 459 14.57 -21.73 26.85
N THR A 460 14.49 -20.40 26.94
CA THR A 460 13.24 -19.66 26.71
C THR A 460 12.76 -19.79 25.26
N ALA A 461 13.68 -19.76 24.28
CA ALA A 461 13.36 -19.98 22.88
C ALA A 461 12.78 -21.38 22.64
N ILE A 462 13.39 -22.43 23.22
CA ILE A 462 12.89 -23.80 23.12
C ILE A 462 11.53 -23.98 23.81
N ILE A 463 11.37 -23.44 25.02
CA ILE A 463 10.10 -23.51 25.75
C ILE A 463 9.00 -22.84 24.93
N ASN A 464 9.26 -21.65 24.38
CA ASN A 464 8.33 -20.95 23.51
C ASN A 464 8.04 -21.74 22.21
N GLY A 465 9.05 -22.37 21.61
CA GLY A 465 8.90 -23.25 20.44
C GLY A 465 7.99 -24.44 20.70
N PHE A 466 8.23 -25.20 21.77
CA PHE A 466 7.37 -26.33 22.16
C PHE A 466 5.95 -25.87 22.50
N CYS A 467 5.81 -24.71 23.15
CA CYS A 467 4.50 -24.11 23.41
C CYS A 467 3.75 -23.75 22.13
N GLN A 468 4.42 -23.22 21.09
CA GLN A 468 3.81 -22.92 19.80
C GLN A 468 3.44 -24.18 19.02
N ALA A 469 4.22 -25.25 19.15
CA ALA A 469 3.92 -26.58 18.59
C ALA A 469 2.78 -27.30 19.34
N GLY A 470 2.31 -26.77 20.47
CA GLY A 470 1.26 -27.40 21.32
C GLY A 470 1.79 -28.50 22.25
N GLU A 471 3.09 -28.78 22.24
CA GLU A 471 3.77 -29.79 23.06
C GLU A 471 4.15 -29.26 24.45
N VAL A 472 3.14 -28.81 25.20
CA VAL A 472 3.34 -28.17 26.51
C VAL A 472 4.03 -29.09 27.53
N ASP A 473 3.87 -30.41 27.41
CA ASP A 473 4.50 -31.38 28.30
C ASP A 473 6.02 -31.46 28.11
N GLN A 474 6.49 -31.29 26.86
CA GLN A 474 7.92 -31.16 26.58
C GLN A 474 8.45 -29.82 27.04
N ALA A 475 7.70 -28.72 26.83
CA ALA A 475 8.05 -27.41 27.37
C ALA A 475 8.24 -27.43 28.90
N ARG A 476 7.39 -28.17 29.63
CA ARG A 476 7.54 -28.37 31.09
C ARG A 476 8.82 -29.11 31.45
N LYS A 477 9.17 -30.17 30.71
CA LYS A 477 10.44 -30.90 30.92
C LYS A 477 11.63 -30.00 30.68
N MET A 478 11.58 -29.13 29.66
CA MET A 478 12.65 -28.16 29.39
C MET A 478 12.79 -27.13 30.50
N LEU A 479 11.68 -26.62 31.06
CA LEU A 479 11.70 -25.72 32.22
C LEU A 479 12.32 -26.38 33.47
N GLN A 480 12.04 -27.66 33.71
CA GLN A 480 12.66 -28.43 34.80
C GLN A 480 14.14 -28.69 34.55
N GLN A 481 14.52 -29.00 33.29
CA GLN A 481 15.93 -29.16 32.92
C GLN A 481 16.70 -27.85 33.11
N MET A 482 16.12 -26.71 32.74
CA MET A 482 16.71 -25.40 32.96
C MET A 482 17.08 -25.20 34.44
N GLN A 483 16.16 -25.51 35.36
CA GLN A 483 16.42 -25.46 36.81
C GLN A 483 17.51 -26.44 37.27
N LYS A 484 17.51 -27.68 36.75
CA LYS A 484 18.50 -28.70 37.09
C LYS A 484 19.92 -28.32 36.66
N HIS A 485 20.08 -27.64 35.53
CA HIS A 485 21.37 -27.16 35.03
C HIS A 485 21.80 -25.83 35.68
N GLY A 486 21.15 -25.40 36.77
CA GLY A 486 21.49 -24.19 37.50
C GLY A 486 21.06 -22.89 36.81
N CYS A 487 20.35 -22.96 35.69
CA CYS A 487 19.78 -21.79 35.00
C CYS A 487 18.42 -21.44 35.64
N LYS A 488 18.33 -20.33 36.36
CA LYS A 488 17.07 -19.91 36.99
C LYS A 488 16.11 -19.35 35.93
N PRO A 489 14.90 -19.91 35.75
CA PRO A 489 13.92 -19.35 34.84
C PRO A 489 13.51 -17.95 35.29
N ASN A 490 13.44 -17.01 34.33
CA ASN A 490 13.05 -15.64 34.60
C ASN A 490 11.55 -15.42 34.26
N THR A 491 11.03 -14.21 34.53
CA THR A 491 9.64 -13.85 34.21
C THR A 491 9.29 -14.06 32.73
N VAL A 492 10.25 -13.92 31.81
CA VAL A 492 10.04 -14.12 30.37
C VAL A 492 9.84 -15.62 30.06
N SER A 493 10.66 -16.49 30.64
CA SER A 493 10.54 -17.95 30.49
C SER A 493 9.18 -18.46 30.99
N TYR A 494 8.76 -18.02 32.17
CA TYR A 494 7.44 -18.37 32.72
C TYR A 494 6.29 -17.78 31.90
N THR A 495 6.39 -16.53 31.45
CA THR A 495 5.36 -15.91 30.61
C THR A 495 5.19 -16.63 29.27
N ALA A 496 6.28 -17.08 28.64
CA ALA A 496 6.24 -17.90 27.43
C ALA A 496 5.53 -19.23 27.67
N PHE A 497 5.82 -19.90 28.80
CA PHE A 497 5.19 -21.15 29.16
C PHE A 497 3.68 -20.98 29.47
N LEU A 498 3.31 -19.95 30.24
CA LEU A 498 1.91 -19.60 30.52
C LEU A 498 1.13 -19.30 29.25
N LYS A 499 1.75 -18.59 28.29
CA LYS A 499 1.16 -18.36 26.97
C LYS A 499 0.85 -19.67 26.24
N GLY A 500 1.76 -20.64 26.29
CA GLY A 500 1.54 -21.98 25.73
C GLY A 500 0.39 -22.74 26.40
N LEU A 501 0.32 -22.70 27.73
CA LEU A 501 -0.78 -23.30 28.49
C LEU A 501 -2.13 -22.69 28.11
N CYS A 502 -2.20 -21.37 28.01
CA CYS A 502 -3.40 -20.64 27.57
C CYS A 502 -3.79 -20.95 26.11
N GLN A 503 -2.83 -21.28 25.23
CA GLN A 503 -3.12 -21.70 23.86
C GLN A 503 -3.69 -23.11 23.77
N LYS A 504 -3.25 -24.02 24.65
CA LYS A 504 -3.76 -25.41 24.77
C LYS A 504 -5.16 -25.47 25.41
N GLY A 505 -5.60 -24.41 26.07
CA GLY A 505 -6.89 -24.37 26.79
C GLY A 505 -6.78 -24.68 28.29
N ASN A 506 -5.56 -24.64 28.84
CA ASN A 506 -5.28 -24.90 30.26
C ASN A 506 -5.03 -23.59 31.03
N SER A 507 -5.82 -22.53 30.80
CA SER A 507 -5.63 -21.25 31.49
C SER A 507 -5.84 -21.32 33.01
N SER A 508 -6.63 -22.29 33.49
CA SER A 508 -6.79 -22.56 34.93
C SER A 508 -5.47 -22.96 35.60
N GLU A 509 -4.72 -23.88 34.97
CA GLU A 509 -3.38 -24.28 35.44
C GLU A 509 -2.39 -23.11 35.35
N ALA A 510 -2.49 -22.31 34.27
CA ALA A 510 -1.68 -21.10 34.13
C ALA A 510 -1.92 -20.11 35.29
N ARG A 511 -3.18 -19.96 35.73
CA ARG A 511 -3.55 -19.11 36.87
C ARG A 511 -3.00 -19.64 38.20
N GLU A 512 -3.05 -20.95 38.41
CA GLU A 512 -2.47 -21.58 39.62
C GLU A 512 -0.97 -21.36 39.71
N MET A 513 -0.26 -21.55 38.59
CA MET A 513 1.18 -21.32 38.52
C MET A 513 1.55 -19.84 38.69
N MET A 514 0.73 -18.93 38.19
CA MET A 514 0.88 -17.49 38.44
C MET A 514 0.66 -17.16 39.92
N LYS A 515 -0.27 -17.79 40.63
CA LYS A 515 -0.43 -17.59 42.08
C LYS A 515 0.74 -18.19 42.88
N ALA A 516 1.20 -19.39 42.49
CA ALA A 516 2.37 -20.03 43.08
C ALA A 516 3.68 -19.25 42.85
N SER A 517 3.69 -18.28 41.93
CA SER A 517 4.83 -17.38 41.74
C SER A 517 5.11 -16.52 42.97
N GLU A 518 4.10 -16.20 43.78
CA GLU A 518 4.28 -15.41 45.01
C GLU A 518 5.10 -16.17 46.07
N GLU A 519 5.19 -17.50 45.93
CA GLU A 519 5.99 -18.40 46.76
C GLU A 519 7.33 -18.79 46.10
N GLN A 520 7.52 -18.48 44.81
CA GLN A 520 8.69 -18.85 44.02
C GLN A 520 9.55 -17.62 43.66
N TRP A 521 10.76 -17.84 43.12
CA TRP A 521 11.76 -16.80 42.84
C TRP A 521 11.46 -15.89 41.62
N TRP A 522 10.20 -15.67 41.26
CA TRP A 522 9.83 -14.84 40.10
C TRP A 522 8.54 -14.05 40.33
N THR A 523 8.44 -12.87 39.72
CA THR A 523 7.30 -11.96 39.88
C THR A 523 6.54 -11.78 38.55
N PRO A 524 5.20 -11.94 38.54
CA PRO A 524 4.39 -11.63 37.38
C PRO A 524 4.46 -10.14 37.05
N ASN A 525 4.57 -9.82 35.76
CA ASN A 525 4.49 -8.45 35.27
C ASN A 525 3.13 -8.20 34.57
N ALA A 526 2.90 -6.97 34.12
CA ALA A 526 1.67 -6.62 33.40
C ALA A 526 1.40 -7.55 32.19
N ILE A 527 2.44 -7.95 31.45
CA ILE A 527 2.32 -8.84 30.29
C ILE A 527 1.87 -10.25 30.73
N THR A 528 2.38 -10.77 31.84
CA THR A 528 1.98 -12.07 32.40
C THR A 528 0.47 -12.10 32.70
N TYR A 529 -0.05 -11.07 33.38
CA TYR A 529 -1.47 -10.93 33.67
C TYR A 529 -2.32 -10.84 32.39
N SER A 530 -1.88 -10.03 31.41
CA SER A 530 -2.54 -9.90 30.10
C SER A 530 -2.62 -11.23 29.34
N VAL A 531 -1.55 -12.04 29.37
CA VAL A 531 -1.51 -13.35 28.72
C VAL A 531 -2.57 -14.29 29.30
N VAL A 532 -2.64 -14.39 30.63
CA VAL A 532 -3.60 -15.25 31.33
C VAL A 532 -5.05 -14.76 31.11
N MET A 533 -5.28 -13.46 31.19
CA MET A 533 -6.57 -12.83 30.87
C MET A 533 -7.01 -13.15 29.44
N HIS A 534 -6.11 -13.03 28.44
CA HIS A 534 -6.40 -13.38 27.06
C HIS A 534 -6.65 -14.88 26.86
N GLY A 535 -5.97 -15.74 27.63
CA GLY A 535 -6.21 -17.18 27.68
C GLY A 535 -7.64 -17.51 28.10
N PHE A 536 -8.07 -17.05 29.27
CA PHE A 536 -9.42 -17.25 29.76
C PHE A 536 -10.49 -16.69 28.83
N ARG A 537 -10.23 -15.54 28.20
CA ARG A 537 -11.13 -14.96 27.19
C ARG A 537 -11.32 -15.89 25.99
N ARG A 538 -10.25 -16.49 25.48
CA ARG A 538 -10.31 -17.43 24.34
C ARG A 538 -11.02 -18.73 24.69
N GLU A 539 -10.88 -19.20 25.92
CA GLU A 539 -11.59 -20.36 26.45
C GLU A 539 -13.09 -20.07 26.76
N GLY A 540 -13.51 -18.81 26.75
CA GLY A 540 -14.87 -18.40 27.11
C GLY A 540 -15.14 -18.35 28.62
N LYS A 541 -14.13 -18.58 29.46
CA LYS A 541 -14.19 -18.46 30.93
C LYS A 541 -14.08 -16.99 31.36
N LEU A 542 -15.09 -16.19 31.01
CA LEU A 542 -15.03 -14.74 31.15
C LEU A 542 -15.03 -14.25 32.62
N ALA A 543 -15.62 -15.02 33.54
CA ALA A 543 -15.60 -14.68 34.97
C ALA A 543 -14.17 -14.71 35.53
N ASP A 544 -13.43 -15.79 35.24
CA ASP A 544 -12.01 -15.90 35.61
C ASP A 544 -11.16 -14.79 34.97
N ALA A 545 -11.47 -14.40 33.73
CA ALA A 545 -10.78 -13.31 33.07
C ALA A 545 -11.00 -11.96 33.78
N CYS A 546 -12.22 -11.67 34.23
CA CYS A 546 -12.53 -10.49 35.04
C CYS A 546 -11.81 -10.52 36.39
N ASP A 547 -11.72 -11.68 37.05
CA ASP A 547 -10.97 -11.82 38.31
C ASP A 547 -9.49 -11.50 38.14
N VAL A 548 -8.87 -12.00 37.06
CA VAL A 548 -7.46 -11.76 36.76
C VAL A 548 -7.22 -10.26 36.54
N VAL A 549 -8.16 -9.54 35.91
CA VAL A 549 -8.07 -8.08 35.79
C VAL A 549 -8.18 -7.37 37.14
N ARG A 550 -9.10 -7.81 38.01
CA ARG A 550 -9.22 -7.26 39.37
C ARG A 550 -7.93 -7.46 40.17
N GLU A 551 -7.31 -8.62 40.05
CA GLU A 551 -6.02 -8.93 40.66
C GLU A 551 -4.88 -8.07 40.07
N MET A 552 -4.84 -7.93 38.74
CA MET A 552 -3.89 -7.09 38.01
C MET A 552 -3.93 -5.64 38.51
N ILE A 553 -5.13 -5.08 38.69
CA ILE A 553 -5.31 -3.72 39.22
C ILE A 553 -4.89 -3.64 40.69
N GLY A 554 -5.26 -4.62 41.52
CA GLY A 554 -4.87 -4.68 42.93
C GLY A 554 -3.35 -4.71 43.14
N LYS A 555 -2.60 -5.32 42.22
CA LYS A 555 -1.13 -5.34 42.22
C LYS A 555 -0.48 -4.08 41.62
N GLY A 556 -1.28 -3.11 41.16
CA GLY A 556 -0.81 -1.83 40.64
C GLY A 556 -0.54 -1.81 39.14
N PHE A 557 -1.00 -2.82 38.38
CA PHE A 557 -0.89 -2.86 36.93
C PHE A 557 -2.25 -2.48 36.30
N PRO A 558 -2.43 -1.25 35.77
CA PRO A 558 -3.68 -0.89 35.10
C PRO A 558 -3.79 -1.61 33.74
N PRO A 559 -4.90 -2.31 33.44
CA PRO A 559 -5.13 -2.89 32.13
C PRO A 559 -5.23 -1.80 31.06
N THR A 560 -4.78 -2.12 29.86
CA THR A 560 -4.88 -1.20 28.73
C THR A 560 -6.33 -1.03 28.28
N PRO A 561 -6.69 0.11 27.68
CA PRO A 561 -8.07 0.33 27.20
C PRO A 561 -8.53 -0.72 26.17
N VAL A 562 -7.58 -1.26 25.40
CA VAL A 562 -7.80 -2.31 24.40
C VAL A 562 -8.18 -3.63 25.07
N GLU A 563 -7.50 -4.02 26.14
CA GLU A 563 -7.78 -5.24 26.89
C GLU A 563 -9.17 -5.19 27.54
N ILE A 564 -9.51 -4.05 28.16
CA ILE A 564 -10.85 -3.80 28.71
C ILE A 564 -11.91 -3.92 27.61
N ASN A 565 -11.67 -3.32 26.43
CA ASN A 565 -12.64 -3.36 25.32
C ASN A 565 -12.86 -4.79 24.80
N LEU A 566 -11.80 -5.59 24.71
CA LEU A 566 -11.90 -6.97 24.24
C LEU A 566 -12.68 -7.86 25.22
N LEU A 567 -12.53 -7.66 26.54
CA LEU A 567 -13.32 -8.36 27.54
C LEU A 567 -14.78 -7.94 27.50
N ILE A 568 -15.06 -6.63 27.45
CA ILE A 568 -16.42 -6.08 27.28
C ILE A 568 -17.08 -6.69 26.04
N GLN A 569 -16.39 -6.68 24.89
CA GLN A 569 -16.92 -7.24 23.65
C GLN A 569 -17.22 -8.74 23.79
N SER A 570 -16.37 -9.49 24.48
CA SER A 570 -16.56 -10.93 24.70
C SER A 570 -17.75 -11.22 25.62
N LEU A 571 -17.87 -10.48 26.75
CA LEU A 571 -19.03 -10.55 27.65
C LEU A 571 -20.33 -10.22 26.89
N CYS A 572 -20.29 -9.18 26.07
CA CYS A 572 -21.42 -8.79 25.24
C CYS A 572 -21.81 -9.83 24.19
N GLN A 573 -20.85 -10.58 23.61
CA GLN A 573 -21.12 -11.65 22.66
C GLN A 573 -21.79 -12.85 23.33
N THR A 574 -21.42 -13.16 24.59
CA THR A 574 -22.06 -14.20 25.40
C THR A 574 -23.42 -13.81 25.99
N GLY A 575 -23.88 -12.57 25.75
CA GLY A 575 -25.18 -12.07 26.24
C GLY A 575 -25.20 -11.58 27.69
N ARG A 576 -24.05 -11.58 28.38
CA ARG A 576 -23.91 -11.15 29.79
C ARG A 576 -23.68 -9.63 29.88
N LEU A 577 -24.66 -8.82 29.49
CA LEU A 577 -24.51 -7.35 29.43
C LEU A 577 -24.37 -6.68 30.80
N ASP A 578 -25.14 -7.13 31.79
CA ASP A 578 -25.10 -6.53 33.14
C ASP A 578 -23.72 -6.69 33.78
N GLU A 579 -23.08 -7.84 33.57
CA GLU A 579 -21.72 -8.08 34.02
C GLU A 579 -20.71 -7.23 33.26
N ALA A 580 -20.92 -7.00 31.96
CA ALA A 580 -20.06 -6.12 31.18
C ALA A 580 -20.15 -4.65 31.65
N LYS A 581 -21.36 -4.19 32.04
CA LYS A 581 -21.58 -2.88 32.66
C LYS A 581 -20.88 -2.79 34.01
N LYS A 582 -21.14 -3.73 34.92
CA LYS A 582 -20.51 -3.79 36.25
C LYS A 582 -18.98 -3.82 36.15
N PHE A 583 -18.44 -4.64 35.25
CA PHE A 583 -17.00 -4.73 35.03
C PHE A 583 -16.39 -3.40 34.57
N MET A 584 -17.07 -2.65 33.68
CA MET A 584 -16.60 -1.34 33.26
C MET A 584 -16.65 -0.31 34.40
N GLU A 585 -17.71 -0.30 35.20
CA GLU A 585 -17.85 0.55 36.40
C GLU A 585 -16.76 0.24 37.44
N GLU A 586 -16.46 -1.05 37.67
CA GLU A 586 -15.35 -1.48 38.52
C GLU A 586 -14.01 -0.96 37.98
N CYS A 587 -13.76 -1.06 36.68
CA CYS A 587 -12.54 -0.53 36.05
C CYS A 587 -12.43 0.99 36.23
N LEU A 588 -13.54 1.73 36.12
CA LEU A 588 -13.59 3.19 36.35
C LEU A 588 -13.28 3.54 37.81
N ASN A 589 -13.93 2.86 38.75
CA ASN A 589 -13.77 3.08 40.19
C ASN A 589 -12.35 2.78 40.67
N MET A 590 -11.70 1.79 40.05
CA MET A 590 -10.31 1.43 40.35
C MET A 590 -9.29 2.30 39.60
N GLY A 591 -9.72 3.34 38.86
CA GLY A 591 -8.83 4.31 38.23
C GLY A 591 -8.22 3.89 36.89
N CYS A 592 -8.79 2.90 36.20
CA CYS A 592 -8.32 2.47 34.88
C CYS A 592 -8.67 3.48 33.78
N ALA A 593 -7.85 3.53 32.72
CA ALA A 593 -8.05 4.43 31.60
C ALA A 593 -9.15 3.93 30.64
N VAL A 594 -10.42 4.04 31.03
CA VAL A 594 -11.55 3.73 30.15
C VAL A 594 -11.72 4.83 29.10
N ASN A 595 -11.83 4.46 27.83
CA ASN A 595 -11.92 5.39 26.71
C ASN A 595 -13.34 5.41 26.09
N VAL A 596 -13.55 6.31 25.13
CA VAL A 596 -14.84 6.50 24.43
C VAL A 596 -15.31 5.23 23.71
N VAL A 597 -14.38 4.41 23.21
CA VAL A 597 -14.68 3.17 22.48
C VAL A 597 -15.25 2.10 23.42
N ASN A 598 -14.77 2.01 24.66
CA ASN A 598 -15.32 1.10 25.67
C ASN A 598 -16.81 1.40 25.93
N PHE A 599 -17.15 2.66 26.19
CA PHE A 599 -18.54 3.12 26.37
C PHE A 599 -19.38 2.87 25.12
N THR A 600 -18.87 3.25 23.94
CA THR A 600 -19.59 3.09 22.67
C THR A 600 -19.90 1.63 22.36
N THR A 601 -18.99 0.71 22.69
CA THR A 601 -19.20 -0.73 22.48
C THR A 601 -20.34 -1.27 23.35
N LEU A 602 -20.42 -0.86 24.62
CA LEU A 602 -21.54 -1.23 25.49
C LEU A 602 -22.85 -0.61 25.03
N ILE A 603 -22.86 0.71 24.77
CA ILE A 603 -24.03 1.44 24.27
C ILE A 603 -24.58 0.75 23.02
N HIS A 604 -23.73 0.45 22.04
CA HIS A 604 -24.14 -0.24 20.82
C HIS A 604 -24.77 -1.62 21.08
N ARG A 605 -24.27 -2.37 22.09
CA ARG A 605 -24.80 -3.70 22.43
C ARG A 605 -26.13 -3.63 23.18
N PHE A 606 -26.29 -2.69 24.12
CA PHE A 606 -27.59 -2.41 24.74
C PHE A 606 -28.63 -1.96 23.70
N CYS A 607 -28.22 -1.12 22.75
CA CYS A 607 -29.05 -0.73 21.61
C CYS A 607 -29.46 -1.91 20.69
N LEU A 608 -28.69 -3.00 20.62
CA LEU A 608 -29.04 -4.20 19.86
C LEU A 608 -29.98 -5.14 20.62
N GLN A 609 -29.89 -5.19 21.96
CA GLN A 609 -30.81 -5.93 22.82
C GLN A 609 -32.10 -5.16 23.13
N ASP A 610 -32.30 -4.02 22.49
CA ASP A 610 -33.49 -3.17 22.59
C ASP A 610 -33.70 -2.53 23.97
N ASP A 611 -32.66 -2.46 24.79
CA ASP A 611 -32.66 -1.71 26.06
C ASP A 611 -32.02 -0.33 25.86
N ILE A 612 -32.87 0.64 25.51
CA ILE A 612 -32.45 2.01 25.22
C ILE A 612 -32.21 2.80 26.51
N GLU A 613 -32.97 2.54 27.57
CA GLU A 613 -32.84 3.27 28.84
C GLU A 613 -31.48 3.00 29.49
N ALA A 614 -31.03 1.74 29.49
CA ALA A 614 -29.68 1.41 29.93
C ALA A 614 -28.60 2.06 29.06
N ALA A 615 -28.82 2.15 27.74
CA ALA A 615 -27.89 2.80 26.81
C ALA A 615 -27.80 4.32 27.03
N LEU A 616 -28.92 4.99 27.36
CA LEU A 616 -28.97 6.41 27.69
C LEU A 616 -28.33 6.68 29.05
N SER A 617 -28.60 5.85 30.07
CA SER A 617 -27.91 5.89 31.35
C SER A 617 -26.39 5.79 31.18
N LEU A 618 -25.90 4.88 30.34
CA LEU A 618 -24.47 4.75 30.05
C LEU A 618 -23.90 5.96 29.32
N LEU A 619 -24.70 6.66 28.50
CA LEU A 619 -24.29 7.91 27.88
C LEU A 619 -24.14 9.03 28.91
N ASP A 620 -25.02 9.06 29.92
CA ASP A 620 -24.91 10.02 31.03
C ASP A 620 -23.70 9.71 31.92
N ASP A 621 -23.44 8.43 32.20
CA ASP A 621 -22.22 7.98 32.91
C ASP A 621 -20.95 8.39 32.15
N MET A 622 -20.99 8.34 30.82
CA MET A 622 -19.91 8.80 29.96
C MET A 622 -19.63 10.30 30.14
N TYR A 623 -20.68 11.11 30.26
CA TYR A 623 -20.55 12.54 30.55
C TYR A 623 -20.03 12.82 31.96
N LEU A 624 -20.53 12.11 32.97
CA LEU A 624 -20.07 12.22 34.35
C LEU A 624 -18.58 11.87 34.50
N SER A 625 -18.11 10.94 33.66
CA SER A 625 -16.70 10.54 33.59
C SER A 625 -15.78 11.53 32.84
N ASN A 626 -16.28 12.74 32.50
CA ASN A 626 -15.58 13.73 31.66
C ASN A 626 -15.12 13.16 30.31
N LYS A 627 -15.86 12.18 29.76
CA LYS A 627 -15.65 11.67 28.40
C LYS A 627 -16.75 12.23 27.50
N HIS A 628 -16.41 12.52 26.25
CA HIS A 628 -17.36 13.07 25.29
C HIS A 628 -17.66 12.05 24.18
N PRO A 629 -18.95 11.82 23.87
CA PRO A 629 -19.36 10.91 22.80
C PRO A 629 -18.77 11.35 21.47
N ASP A 630 -18.36 10.37 20.67
CA ASP A 630 -17.88 10.60 19.32
C ASP A 630 -19.03 10.48 18.30
N ALA A 631 -18.72 10.71 17.02
CA ALA A 631 -19.71 10.61 15.95
C ALA A 631 -20.32 9.19 15.84
N VAL A 632 -19.57 8.15 16.23
CA VAL A 632 -20.05 6.76 16.22
C VAL A 632 -21.05 6.54 17.35
N THR A 633 -20.75 6.98 18.57
CA THR A 633 -21.66 6.87 19.73
C THR A 633 -23.01 7.54 19.46
N TYR A 634 -23.01 8.76 18.91
CA TYR A 634 -24.24 9.45 18.52
C TYR A 634 -24.99 8.67 17.44
N THR A 635 -24.28 8.19 16.42
CA THR A 635 -24.90 7.43 15.32
C THR A 635 -25.54 6.13 15.81
N THR A 636 -24.92 5.43 16.77
CA THR A 636 -25.48 4.19 17.33
C THR A 636 -26.76 4.43 18.12
N ILE A 637 -26.83 5.52 18.90
CA ILE A 637 -28.03 5.89 19.67
C ILE A 637 -29.15 6.36 18.74
N ILE A 638 -28.82 7.16 17.72
CA ILE A 638 -29.77 7.61 16.70
C ILE A 638 -30.36 6.42 15.93
N ASP A 639 -29.56 5.40 15.59
CA ASP A 639 -30.07 4.19 14.93
C ASP A 639 -31.05 3.43 15.84
N ALA A 640 -30.70 3.29 17.13
CA ALA A 640 -31.48 2.56 18.12
C ALA A 640 -32.83 3.23 18.40
N LEU A 641 -32.82 4.54 18.69
CA LEU A 641 -34.02 5.34 18.87
C LEU A 641 -34.91 5.31 17.63
N GLY A 642 -34.28 5.37 16.45
CA GLY A 642 -34.98 5.24 15.17
C GLY A 642 -35.66 3.88 14.97
N LYS A 643 -35.06 2.77 15.42
CA LYS A 643 -35.68 1.42 15.36
C LYS A 643 -36.93 1.32 16.22
N LYS A 644 -36.93 1.91 17.42
CA LYS A 644 -38.08 1.93 18.32
C LYS A 644 -39.16 2.95 17.94
N GLY A 645 -38.90 3.81 16.96
CA GLY A 645 -39.85 4.85 16.54
C GLY A 645 -39.81 6.13 17.37
N ARG A 646 -38.87 6.27 18.33
CA ARG A 646 -38.64 7.49 19.14
C ARG A 646 -37.88 8.55 18.33
N ILE A 647 -38.50 9.03 17.25
CA ILE A 647 -37.83 9.90 16.28
C ILE A 647 -37.55 11.30 16.81
N GLU A 648 -38.41 11.84 17.67
CA GLU A 648 -38.22 13.18 18.25
C GLU A 648 -36.92 13.23 19.06
N GLU A 649 -36.68 12.26 19.93
CA GLU A 649 -35.41 12.13 20.65
C GLU A 649 -34.24 11.90 19.69
N ALA A 650 -34.42 11.11 18.63
CA ALA A 650 -33.38 10.95 17.61
C ALA A 650 -33.04 12.28 16.89
N THR A 651 -34.03 13.15 16.63
CA THR A 651 -33.79 14.52 16.10
C THR A 651 -32.98 15.33 17.10
N GLU A 652 -33.34 15.26 18.39
CA GLU A 652 -32.70 16.01 19.44
C GLU A 652 -31.24 15.61 19.59
N PHE A 653 -30.94 14.30 19.60
CA PHE A 653 -29.58 13.78 19.64
C PHE A 653 -28.75 14.18 18.42
N THR A 654 -29.36 14.20 17.22
CA THR A 654 -28.69 14.69 16.00
C THR A 654 -28.36 16.18 16.12
N LEU A 655 -29.28 17.00 16.65
CA LEU A 655 -29.03 18.42 16.88
C LEU A 655 -28.00 18.65 18.00
N LYS A 656 -28.00 17.82 19.04
CA LYS A 656 -27.02 17.85 20.14
C LYS A 656 -25.61 17.55 19.61
N MET A 657 -25.47 16.58 18.71
CA MET A 657 -24.22 16.28 18.00
C MET A 657 -23.71 17.50 17.22
N LEU A 658 -24.59 18.17 16.45
CA LEU A 658 -24.22 19.36 15.67
C LEU A 658 -23.86 20.57 16.55
N LYS A 659 -24.59 20.80 17.65
CA LYS A 659 -24.31 21.89 18.61
C LYS A 659 -22.93 21.75 19.26
N LYS A 660 -22.48 20.51 19.50
CA LYS A 660 -21.16 20.22 20.05
C LYS A 660 -20.02 20.29 19.03
N GLY A 661 -20.32 20.61 17.77
CA GLY A 661 -19.31 20.72 16.71
C GLY A 661 -18.76 19.39 16.22
N ILE A 662 -19.52 18.30 16.38
CA ILE A 662 -19.15 16.98 15.86
C ILE A 662 -19.77 16.82 14.47
N ASP A 663 -18.93 16.61 13.46
CA ASP A 663 -19.36 16.53 12.06
C ASP A 663 -20.03 15.17 11.74
N PRO A 664 -21.19 15.16 11.04
CA PRO A 664 -21.87 13.91 10.68
C PRO A 664 -21.12 13.05 9.67
N THR A 665 -20.84 11.80 10.03
CA THR A 665 -20.19 10.85 9.10
C THR A 665 -21.14 10.39 7.98
N PRO A 666 -20.63 9.86 6.85
CA PRO A 666 -21.48 9.26 5.82
C PRO A 666 -22.40 8.15 6.33
N VAL A 667 -21.98 7.44 7.39
CA VAL A 667 -22.82 6.43 8.08
C VAL A 667 -23.96 7.10 8.82
N THR A 668 -23.70 8.20 9.53
CA THR A 668 -24.72 9.01 10.21
C THR A 668 -25.81 9.47 9.24
N TYR A 669 -25.43 10.01 8.08
CA TYR A 669 -26.38 10.38 7.02
C TYR A 669 -27.23 9.20 6.58
N ARG A 670 -26.61 8.06 6.28
CA ARG A 670 -27.32 6.86 5.83
C ARG A 670 -28.30 6.34 6.89
N THR A 671 -27.91 6.35 8.16
CA THR A 671 -28.72 5.89 9.29
C THR A 671 -29.94 6.80 9.48
N VAL A 672 -29.74 8.12 9.59
CA VAL A 672 -30.83 9.09 9.74
C VAL A 672 -31.81 9.00 8.57
N ILE A 673 -31.30 9.01 7.33
CA ILE A 673 -32.13 8.89 6.13
C ILE A 673 -32.94 7.59 6.16
N HIS A 674 -32.30 6.45 6.47
CA HIS A 674 -32.97 5.16 6.48
C HIS A 674 -34.13 5.11 7.49
N ARG A 675 -33.93 5.62 8.72
CA ARG A 675 -34.93 5.55 9.80
C ARG A 675 -36.12 6.48 9.57
N TYR A 676 -35.87 7.71 9.16
CA TYR A 676 -36.95 8.68 8.92
C TYR A 676 -37.77 8.29 7.69
N CYS A 677 -37.14 7.73 6.65
CA CYS A 677 -37.86 7.19 5.50
C CYS A 677 -38.69 5.94 5.85
N GLN A 678 -38.22 5.08 6.76
CA GLN A 678 -38.97 3.91 7.23
C GLN A 678 -40.28 4.30 7.91
N LEU A 679 -40.28 5.41 8.65
CA LEU A 679 -41.44 5.90 9.41
C LEU A 679 -42.28 6.95 8.66
N GLY A 680 -41.89 7.32 7.43
CA GLY A 680 -42.65 8.24 6.58
C GLY A 680 -42.58 9.73 6.96
N ARG A 681 -41.76 10.12 7.95
CA ARG A 681 -41.58 11.51 8.43
C ARG A 681 -40.59 12.28 7.55
N VAL A 682 -40.96 12.54 6.29
CA VAL A 682 -40.04 13.10 5.28
C VAL A 682 -39.76 14.59 5.49
N GLU A 683 -40.74 15.38 5.92
CA GLU A 683 -40.55 16.84 6.07
C GLU A 683 -39.57 17.17 7.20
N ASP A 684 -39.67 16.46 8.33
CA ASP A 684 -38.73 16.57 9.45
C ASP A 684 -37.31 16.16 9.04
N LEU A 685 -37.18 15.12 8.22
CA LEU A 685 -35.89 14.68 7.67
C LEU A 685 -35.24 15.77 6.81
N LEU A 686 -36.01 16.50 5.99
CA LEU A 686 -35.46 17.56 5.15
C LEU A 686 -34.99 18.74 5.98
N ASN A 687 -35.79 19.16 6.97
CA ASN A 687 -35.39 20.21 7.92
C ASN A 687 -34.12 19.82 8.70
N LEU A 688 -33.96 18.54 9.03
CA LEU A 688 -32.77 18.02 9.71
C LEU A 688 -31.56 17.95 8.77
N LEU A 689 -31.74 17.47 7.54
CA LEU A 689 -30.68 17.40 6.53
C LEU A 689 -30.14 18.76 6.14
N ASP A 690 -30.99 19.79 6.02
CA ASP A 690 -30.54 21.16 5.74
C ASP A 690 -29.58 21.67 6.83
N LYS A 691 -29.86 21.34 8.11
CA LYS A 691 -28.97 21.66 9.24
C LYS A 691 -27.68 20.85 9.23
N MET A 692 -27.70 19.59 8.80
CA MET A 692 -26.52 18.72 8.70
C MET A 692 -25.60 19.13 7.53
N LEU A 693 -26.19 19.41 6.37
CA LEU A 693 -25.47 19.80 5.14
C LEU A 693 -24.79 21.16 5.26
N ALA A 694 -25.33 22.07 6.08
CA ALA A 694 -24.70 23.35 6.40
C ALA A 694 -23.33 23.20 7.10
N ARG A 695 -23.08 22.07 7.78
CA ARG A 695 -21.78 21.76 8.40
C ARG A 695 -20.89 20.96 7.45
N GLN A 696 -21.41 19.89 6.85
CA GLN A 696 -20.65 19.02 5.95
C GLN A 696 -21.44 18.68 4.68
N GLU A 697 -20.92 19.10 3.53
CA GLU A 697 -21.55 18.84 2.23
C GLU A 697 -21.51 17.35 1.86
N CYS A 698 -22.69 16.71 1.81
CA CYS A 698 -22.85 15.35 1.30
C CYS A 698 -23.69 15.37 0.01
N ARG A 699 -23.02 15.37 -1.15
CA ARG A 699 -23.68 15.39 -2.47
C ARG A 699 -24.62 14.21 -2.71
N THR A 700 -24.46 13.11 -1.98
CA THR A 700 -25.27 11.88 -2.13
C THR A 700 -26.45 11.80 -1.17
N ALA A 701 -26.59 12.72 -0.21
CA ALA A 701 -27.62 12.61 0.84
C ALA A 701 -29.03 12.59 0.26
N PHE A 702 -29.40 13.57 -0.58
CA PHE A 702 -30.74 13.61 -1.18
C PHE A 702 -31.05 12.43 -2.10
N ASN A 703 -30.05 11.93 -2.84
CA ASN A 703 -30.22 10.76 -3.70
C ASN A 703 -30.44 9.48 -2.87
N GLN A 704 -29.78 9.35 -1.73
CA GLN A 704 -30.04 8.26 -0.77
C GLN A 704 -31.45 8.34 -0.16
N VAL A 705 -31.97 9.56 0.09
CA VAL A 705 -33.37 9.75 0.54
C VAL A 705 -34.34 9.26 -0.53
N ILE A 706 -34.15 9.66 -1.79
CA ILE A 706 -35.02 9.27 -2.91
C ILE A 706 -34.99 7.74 -3.09
N GLU A 707 -33.80 7.13 -3.11
CA GLU A 707 -33.66 5.67 -3.19
C GLU A 707 -34.39 4.96 -2.04
N LYS A 708 -34.26 5.45 -0.80
CA LYS A 708 -34.92 4.84 0.36
C LYS A 708 -36.43 5.03 0.35
N LEU A 709 -36.94 6.20 0.02
CA LEU A 709 -38.39 6.42 -0.13
C LEU A 709 -38.98 5.52 -1.23
N CYS A 710 -38.25 5.29 -2.32
CA CYS A 710 -38.65 4.34 -3.36
C CYS A 710 -38.73 2.90 -2.84
N THR A 711 -37.81 2.48 -1.96
CA THR A 711 -37.84 1.14 -1.35
C THR A 711 -38.99 0.96 -0.35
N PHE A 712 -39.33 2.00 0.42
CA PHE A 712 -40.45 1.96 1.38
C PHE A 712 -41.81 2.28 0.74
N GLY A 713 -41.82 2.67 -0.55
CA GLY A 713 -43.03 2.90 -1.32
C GLY A 713 -43.71 4.25 -1.10
N ASN A 714 -43.07 5.22 -0.43
CA ASN A 714 -43.60 6.58 -0.31
C ASN A 714 -43.19 7.41 -1.55
N LEU A 715 -43.89 7.17 -2.66
CA LEU A 715 -43.47 7.66 -3.98
C LEU A 715 -43.77 9.15 -4.21
N GLU A 716 -44.85 9.68 -3.63
CA GLU A 716 -45.22 11.10 -3.78
C GLU A 716 -44.21 12.03 -3.12
N ALA A 717 -43.77 11.69 -1.90
CA ALA A 717 -42.73 12.43 -1.20
C ALA A 717 -41.39 12.36 -1.96
N ALA A 718 -41.06 11.20 -2.56
CA ALA A 718 -39.87 11.03 -3.37
C ALA A 718 -39.91 11.87 -4.66
N ASP A 719 -41.08 11.98 -5.31
CA ASP A 719 -41.27 12.80 -6.52
C ASP A 719 -41.20 14.31 -6.22
N LYS A 720 -41.79 14.75 -5.10
CA LYS A 720 -41.68 16.14 -4.58
C LYS A 720 -40.22 16.50 -4.30
N LEU A 721 -39.46 15.57 -3.71
CA LEU A 721 -38.03 15.72 -3.44
C LEU A 721 -37.17 15.75 -4.69
N LEU A 722 -37.44 14.85 -5.63
CA LEU A 722 -36.77 14.82 -6.93
C LEU A 722 -36.92 16.18 -7.65
N GLY A 723 -38.11 16.80 -7.56
CA GLY A 723 -38.33 18.16 -8.07
C GLY A 723 -37.41 19.23 -7.47
N LYS A 724 -37.03 19.12 -6.19
CA LYS A 724 -36.09 20.04 -5.53
C LYS A 724 -34.62 19.74 -5.88
N VAL A 725 -34.27 18.47 -6.07
CA VAL A 725 -32.88 17.97 -6.23
C VAL A 725 -32.37 18.06 -7.67
N LEU A 726 -33.26 17.97 -8.67
CA LEU A 726 -32.93 18.03 -10.12
C LEU A 726 -32.40 19.39 -10.63
N ARG A 727 -31.80 20.21 -9.76
CA ARG A 727 -31.12 21.46 -10.13
C ARG A 727 -29.74 21.21 -10.75
N THR A 728 -29.08 20.10 -10.42
CA THR A 728 -27.77 19.72 -10.98
C THR A 728 -27.92 18.55 -11.96
N ALA A 729 -27.30 18.61 -13.14
CA ALA A 729 -27.33 17.53 -14.14
C ALA A 729 -26.26 16.45 -13.83
N SER A 730 -26.41 15.72 -12.72
CA SER A 730 -25.46 14.66 -12.35
C SER A 730 -25.94 13.26 -12.79
N ARG A 731 -24.99 12.36 -13.06
CA ARG A 731 -25.27 10.95 -13.42
C ARG A 731 -25.93 10.15 -12.29
N ILE A 732 -25.79 10.60 -11.05
CA ILE A 732 -26.39 9.97 -9.86
C ILE A 732 -27.89 10.25 -9.84
N ASP A 733 -28.32 11.43 -10.29
CA ASP A 733 -29.73 11.83 -10.35
C ASP A 733 -30.51 11.01 -11.39
N ALA A 734 -29.86 10.59 -12.48
CA ALA A 734 -30.45 9.68 -13.48
C ALA A 734 -30.78 8.30 -12.87
N ASN A 735 -29.90 7.74 -12.04
CA ASN A 735 -30.14 6.46 -11.37
C ASN A 735 -31.29 6.57 -10.36
N SER A 736 -31.38 7.66 -9.61
CA SER A 736 -32.50 7.91 -8.69
C SER A 736 -33.84 8.03 -9.42
N CYS A 737 -33.87 8.69 -10.59
CA CYS A 737 -35.07 8.73 -11.43
C CYS A 737 -35.45 7.35 -11.99
N HIS A 738 -34.47 6.52 -12.40
CA HIS A 738 -34.75 5.16 -12.87
C HIS A 738 -35.35 4.28 -11.77
N MET A 739 -34.80 4.34 -10.56
CA MET A 739 -35.33 3.60 -9.40
C MET A 739 -36.76 4.04 -9.07
N LEU A 740 -37.06 5.33 -9.16
CA LEU A 740 -38.38 5.89 -8.91
C LEU A 740 -39.40 5.48 -10.00
N MET A 741 -39.00 5.50 -11.28
CA MET A 741 -39.80 4.96 -12.39
C MET A 741 -40.08 3.47 -12.23
N GLU A 742 -39.08 2.67 -11.84
CA GLU A 742 -39.28 1.24 -11.60
C GLU A 742 -40.21 0.98 -10.41
N SER A 743 -40.11 1.77 -9.34
CA SER A 743 -40.99 1.64 -8.17
C SER A 743 -42.44 2.02 -8.48
N TYR A 744 -42.68 3.09 -9.25
CA TYR A 744 -44.02 3.42 -9.77
C TYR A 744 -44.60 2.32 -10.65
N LEU A 745 -43.78 1.70 -11.50
CA LEU A 745 -44.21 0.55 -12.31
C LEU A 745 -44.56 -0.66 -11.44
N ARG A 746 -43.81 -0.94 -10.37
CA ARG A 746 -44.13 -2.04 -9.43
C ARG A 746 -45.45 -1.81 -8.70
N LYS A 747 -45.76 -0.57 -8.30
CA LYS A 747 -47.04 -0.21 -7.68
C LYS A 747 -48.22 -0.12 -8.64
N GLY A 748 -48.01 -0.28 -9.95
CA GLY A 748 -49.08 -0.22 -10.95
C GLY A 748 -49.58 1.20 -11.23
N ILE A 749 -48.72 2.22 -11.11
CA ILE A 749 -49.07 3.62 -11.40
C ILE A 749 -48.19 4.12 -12.56
N PRO A 750 -48.45 3.70 -13.80
CA PRO A 750 -47.57 3.99 -14.94
C PRO A 750 -47.62 5.47 -15.37
N LEU A 751 -48.71 6.20 -15.09
CA LEU A 751 -48.79 7.64 -15.36
C LEU A 751 -47.74 8.45 -14.61
N SER A 752 -47.53 8.13 -13.34
CA SER A 752 -46.54 8.84 -12.53
C SER A 752 -45.12 8.51 -13.00
N ALA A 753 -44.87 7.26 -13.41
CA ALA A 753 -43.61 6.90 -14.07
C ALA A 753 -43.39 7.67 -15.39
N ASN A 754 -44.45 7.89 -16.18
CA ASN A 754 -44.41 8.70 -17.39
C ASN A 754 -44.11 10.18 -17.10
N LYS A 755 -44.75 10.76 -16.08
CA LYS A 755 -44.47 12.14 -15.63
C LYS A 755 -43.01 12.32 -15.22
N VAL A 756 -42.44 11.34 -14.51
CA VAL A 756 -41.02 11.35 -14.10
C VAL A 756 -40.10 11.26 -15.31
N ALA A 757 -40.38 10.36 -16.26
CA ALA A 757 -39.64 10.26 -17.52
C ALA A 757 -39.69 11.58 -18.31
N CYS A 758 -40.88 12.18 -18.42
CA CYS A 758 -41.08 13.49 -19.02
C CYS A 758 -40.25 14.60 -18.34
N ARG A 759 -40.10 14.57 -17.01
CA ARG A 759 -39.23 15.51 -16.28
C ARG A 759 -37.74 15.25 -16.50
N MET A 760 -37.32 13.99 -16.60
CA MET A 760 -35.94 13.66 -17.01
C MET A 760 -35.64 14.27 -18.38
N PHE A 761 -36.57 14.12 -19.32
CA PHE A 761 -36.46 14.75 -20.64
C PHE A 761 -36.42 16.27 -20.54
N SER A 762 -37.30 16.94 -19.80
CA SER A 762 -37.27 18.41 -19.74
C SER A 762 -35.98 18.99 -19.14
N ARG A 763 -35.24 18.21 -18.34
CA ARG A 763 -34.01 18.63 -17.67
C ARG A 763 -32.69 18.16 -18.31
N GLY A 764 -32.74 17.45 -19.43
CA GLY A 764 -31.52 17.02 -20.14
C GLY A 764 -30.96 15.66 -19.72
N LEU A 765 -31.66 14.92 -18.84
CA LEU A 765 -31.28 13.56 -18.44
C LEU A 765 -31.84 12.54 -19.43
N ILE A 766 -31.06 11.50 -19.74
CA ILE A 766 -31.46 10.44 -20.68
C ILE A 766 -31.95 9.23 -19.86
N PRO A 767 -33.25 8.89 -19.89
CA PRO A 767 -33.76 7.70 -19.24
C PRO A 767 -33.37 6.40 -19.99
N ASP A 768 -33.30 5.28 -19.27
CA ASP A 768 -33.04 3.97 -19.86
C ASP A 768 -34.19 3.53 -20.80
N LEU A 769 -33.85 3.24 -22.05
CA LEU A 769 -34.78 2.87 -23.12
C LEU A 769 -35.63 1.65 -22.73
N LYS A 770 -35.03 0.67 -22.03
CA LYS A 770 -35.75 -0.55 -21.61
C LYS A 770 -36.80 -0.25 -20.54
N LEU A 771 -36.57 0.76 -19.71
CA LEU A 771 -37.49 1.16 -18.67
C LEU A 771 -38.66 1.95 -19.29
N CYS A 772 -38.38 2.85 -20.23
CA CYS A 772 -39.41 3.55 -21.00
C CYS A 772 -40.30 2.57 -21.78
N GLU A 773 -39.74 1.54 -22.43
CA GLU A 773 -40.54 0.50 -23.09
C GLU A 773 -41.46 -0.25 -22.13
N LYS A 774 -41.02 -0.53 -20.90
CA LYS A 774 -41.86 -1.14 -19.86
C LYS A 774 -42.97 -0.19 -19.40
N VAL A 775 -42.72 1.11 -19.31
CA VAL A 775 -43.75 2.13 -19.02
C VAL A 775 -44.79 2.16 -20.14
N CYS A 776 -44.36 2.25 -21.40
CA CYS A 776 -45.26 2.25 -22.56
C CYS A 776 -46.13 0.99 -22.61
N LYS A 777 -45.55 -0.19 -22.41
CA LYS A 777 -46.33 -1.45 -22.39
C LYS A 777 -47.40 -1.47 -21.31
N LYS A 778 -47.12 -0.94 -20.11
CA LYS A 778 -48.11 -0.84 -19.02
C LYS A 778 -49.17 0.23 -19.26
N LEU A 779 -48.80 1.38 -19.84
CA LEU A 779 -49.78 2.41 -20.24
C LEU A 779 -50.75 1.90 -21.31
N MET A 780 -50.25 1.12 -22.27
CA MET A 780 -51.08 0.47 -23.30
C MET A 780 -52.02 -0.58 -22.70
N GLN A 781 -51.61 -1.29 -21.64
CA GLN A 781 -52.46 -2.24 -20.91
C GLN A 781 -53.57 -1.56 -20.10
N GLU A 782 -53.35 -0.34 -19.61
CA GLU A 782 -54.36 0.47 -18.89
C GLU A 782 -55.22 1.35 -19.81
N GLY A 783 -55.10 1.20 -21.15
CA GLY A 783 -55.91 1.93 -22.13
C GLY A 783 -55.48 3.38 -22.38
N LYS A 784 -54.31 3.81 -21.90
CA LYS A 784 -53.79 5.18 -22.06
C LYS A 784 -52.81 5.30 -23.23
N SER A 785 -53.31 5.06 -24.45
CA SER A 785 -52.52 5.08 -25.70
C SER A 785 -51.82 6.43 -25.93
N GLU A 786 -52.54 7.54 -25.79
CA GLU A 786 -52.01 8.88 -26.10
C GLU A 786 -50.79 9.26 -25.26
N GLU A 787 -50.76 8.85 -23.99
CA GLU A 787 -49.63 9.12 -23.10
C GLU A 787 -48.41 8.25 -23.42
N ALA A 788 -48.64 7.01 -23.86
CA ALA A 788 -47.60 6.11 -24.33
C ALA A 788 -47.00 6.62 -25.66
N ASP A 789 -47.85 7.07 -26.57
CA ASP A 789 -47.46 7.65 -27.85
C ASP A 789 -46.73 8.99 -27.65
N ASN A 790 -47.17 9.84 -26.73
CA ASN A 790 -46.46 11.06 -26.36
C ASN A 790 -45.08 10.80 -25.72
N LEU A 791 -44.94 9.76 -24.90
CA LEU A 791 -43.64 9.37 -24.33
C LEU A 791 -42.69 8.81 -25.40
N LEU A 792 -43.23 8.04 -26.36
CA LEU A 792 -42.50 7.60 -27.55
C LEU A 792 -42.11 8.80 -28.41
N LEU A 793 -43.04 9.71 -28.71
CA LEU A 793 -42.83 10.94 -29.47
C LEU A 793 -41.82 11.86 -28.78
N ARG A 794 -41.77 11.97 -27.45
CA ARG A 794 -40.74 12.74 -26.73
C ARG A 794 -39.38 12.06 -26.75
N ASN A 795 -39.33 10.73 -26.64
CA ASN A 795 -38.12 9.96 -26.90
C ASN A 795 -37.62 10.23 -28.34
N PHE A 796 -38.51 10.17 -29.31
CA PHE A 796 -38.22 10.48 -30.72
C PHE A 796 -37.82 11.94 -30.91
N GLN A 797 -38.54 12.91 -30.36
CA GLN A 797 -38.29 14.34 -30.46
C GLN A 797 -37.02 14.76 -29.76
N LYS A 798 -36.57 14.09 -28.68
CA LYS A 798 -35.31 14.40 -28.00
C LYS A 798 -34.12 13.60 -28.50
N VAL A 799 -34.33 12.41 -29.04
CA VAL A 799 -33.38 11.79 -29.99
C VAL A 799 -33.24 12.72 -31.19
N MET A 800 -34.34 13.34 -31.64
CA MET A 800 -34.37 14.35 -32.68
C MET A 800 -33.85 15.70 -32.19
N LEU A 801 -33.90 16.07 -30.90
CA LEU A 801 -33.36 17.33 -30.37
C LEU A 801 -31.88 17.20 -30.01
N LEU A 802 -31.43 16.01 -29.62
CA LEU A 802 -30.02 15.59 -29.63
C LEU A 802 -29.51 15.49 -31.07
N ALA A 803 -30.36 15.13 -32.03
CA ALA A 803 -30.05 15.26 -33.45
C ALA A 803 -30.07 16.73 -33.90
N VAL A 804 -30.98 17.57 -33.41
CA VAL A 804 -31.18 18.97 -33.86
C VAL A 804 -30.21 19.95 -33.19
N LEU A 805 -29.79 19.72 -31.94
CA LEU A 805 -28.64 20.40 -31.32
C LEU A 805 -27.32 19.94 -31.95
N TYR A 806 -27.30 18.77 -32.59
CA TYR A 806 -26.26 18.38 -33.55
C TYR A 806 -26.46 19.06 -34.92
N GLU A 807 -27.69 19.38 -35.34
CA GLU A 807 -28.00 19.98 -36.64
C GLU A 807 -27.86 21.51 -36.68
N PHE A 808 -27.84 22.25 -35.57
CA PHE A 808 -27.63 23.71 -35.63
C PHE A 808 -26.18 24.15 -35.94
N LYS A 809 -25.29 23.20 -36.23
CA LYS A 809 -23.98 23.43 -36.85
C LYS A 809 -23.88 22.89 -38.28
N GLN A 810 -25.01 22.64 -38.95
CA GLN A 810 -25.05 22.22 -40.37
C GLN A 810 -25.65 23.32 -41.24
N GLN A 811 -24.84 24.32 -41.59
CA GLN A 811 -25.00 24.98 -42.88
C GLN A 811 -24.53 24.01 -43.98
N ASN A 812 -25.49 23.57 -44.79
CA ASN A 812 -25.35 23.10 -46.18
C ASN A 812 -24.09 22.33 -46.55
N LEU A 813 -24.00 21.05 -46.19
CA LEU A 813 -23.19 20.06 -46.93
C LEU A 813 -23.85 18.65 -46.79
N PRO A 814 -23.95 17.87 -47.88
CA PRO A 814 -24.79 16.67 -47.98
C PRO A 814 -24.13 15.46 -47.32
N ALA A 815 -24.08 15.43 -45.98
CA ALA A 815 -23.43 14.34 -45.25
C ALA A 815 -24.25 13.75 -44.09
N CYS A 816 -25.47 14.24 -43.80
CA CYS A 816 -26.30 13.69 -42.73
C CYS A 816 -27.77 13.52 -43.15
N LYS A 817 -28.05 12.49 -43.96
CA LYS A 817 -29.17 11.61 -43.64
C LYS A 817 -28.76 10.77 -42.43
N PRO A 818 -29.57 10.63 -41.37
CA PRO A 818 -29.41 9.51 -40.47
C PRO A 818 -29.76 8.26 -41.27
N VAL A 819 -28.76 7.47 -41.62
CA VAL A 819 -29.02 6.11 -42.11
C VAL A 819 -29.38 5.28 -40.87
N LEU A 820 -30.67 5.34 -40.52
CA LEU A 820 -31.48 4.41 -39.73
C LEU A 820 -31.05 2.94 -39.94
N LYS A 821 -30.01 2.45 -39.26
CA LYS A 821 -29.25 1.26 -39.72
C LYS A 821 -28.67 1.55 -41.12
N PRO A 822 -27.47 1.07 -41.52
CA PRO A 822 -27.37 0.71 -42.93
C PRO A 822 -28.53 -0.25 -43.15
N SER A 823 -29.37 0.04 -44.14
CA SER A 823 -30.32 -0.91 -44.66
C SER A 823 -29.57 -2.24 -44.70
N TYR A 824 -29.95 -3.16 -43.80
CA TYR A 824 -29.40 -4.52 -43.69
C TYR A 824 -27.92 -4.66 -43.21
N VAL A 825 -27.57 -4.38 -41.93
CA VAL A 825 -26.45 -5.15 -41.32
C VAL A 825 -26.94 -6.59 -41.18
N VAL A 826 -26.44 -7.45 -42.05
CA VAL A 826 -26.64 -8.89 -41.97
C VAL A 826 -25.41 -9.50 -41.31
N GLU A 827 -25.65 -10.33 -40.29
CA GLU A 827 -24.61 -11.07 -39.58
C GLU A 827 -25.02 -12.54 -39.44
N ILE A 828 -24.06 -13.44 -39.67
CA ILE A 828 -24.20 -14.88 -39.48
C ILE A 828 -23.14 -15.30 -38.47
N VAL A 829 -23.55 -15.94 -37.37
CA VAL A 829 -22.65 -16.40 -36.30
C VAL A 829 -22.80 -17.92 -36.16
N ASP A 830 -21.72 -18.67 -36.34
CA ASP A 830 -21.68 -20.13 -36.19
C ASP A 830 -20.66 -20.55 -35.14
N ARG A 831 -21.05 -21.44 -34.23
CA ARG A 831 -20.22 -21.85 -33.09
C ARG A 831 -19.63 -23.24 -33.32
N TYR A 832 -18.41 -23.30 -33.81
CA TYR A 832 -17.78 -24.56 -34.22
C TYR A 832 -16.97 -25.28 -33.13
N ASP A 833 -16.67 -24.64 -31.99
CA ASP A 833 -15.78 -25.23 -30.97
C ASP A 833 -16.24 -26.57 -30.38
N SER A 834 -17.55 -26.85 -30.34
CA SER A 834 -18.07 -28.09 -29.77
C SER A 834 -18.61 -29.06 -30.83
N GLU A 835 -19.02 -28.53 -31.98
CA GLU A 835 -19.59 -29.33 -33.07
C GLU A 835 -18.51 -29.99 -33.93
N CYS A 836 -17.34 -29.37 -34.02
CA CYS A 836 -16.17 -29.89 -34.74
C CYS A 836 -15.26 -30.79 -33.89
N VAL A 837 -15.76 -31.30 -32.76
CA VAL A 837 -15.07 -32.29 -31.92
C VAL A 837 -15.83 -33.63 -32.04
N PRO A 838 -15.15 -34.74 -32.41
CA PRO A 838 -15.80 -36.04 -32.52
C PRO A 838 -16.44 -36.46 -31.18
N GLY A 839 -17.54 -37.22 -31.26
CA GLY A 839 -18.34 -37.62 -30.08
C GLY A 839 -17.50 -38.22 -28.94
N ALA A 840 -16.54 -39.09 -29.27
CA ALA A 840 -15.64 -39.74 -28.33
C ALA A 840 -14.78 -38.76 -27.50
N PHE A 841 -14.47 -37.57 -28.03
CA PHE A 841 -13.62 -36.58 -27.38
C PHE A 841 -14.39 -35.39 -26.80
N ARG A 842 -15.74 -35.41 -26.83
CA ARG A 842 -16.54 -34.30 -26.26
C ARG A 842 -16.34 -34.12 -24.75
N GLY A 843 -16.07 -35.22 -24.03
CA GLY A 843 -15.74 -35.21 -22.59
C GLY A 843 -14.31 -34.75 -22.27
N ASN A 844 -13.38 -34.87 -23.22
CA ASN A 844 -12.00 -34.40 -23.08
C ASN A 844 -11.51 -33.73 -24.38
N LYS A 845 -11.96 -32.48 -24.60
CA LYS A 845 -11.62 -31.72 -25.81
C LYS A 845 -10.12 -31.36 -25.90
N VAL A 846 -9.43 -31.36 -24.76
CA VAL A 846 -8.01 -31.03 -24.67
C VAL A 846 -7.14 -32.15 -25.23
N SER A 847 -7.50 -33.43 -25.04
CA SER A 847 -6.77 -34.54 -25.68
C SER A 847 -6.93 -34.51 -27.20
N PHE A 848 -8.14 -34.22 -27.70
CA PHE A 848 -8.37 -34.10 -29.14
C PHE A 848 -7.52 -33.00 -29.78
N ILE A 849 -7.42 -31.81 -29.18
CA ILE A 849 -6.68 -30.70 -29.81
C ILE A 849 -5.16 -30.88 -29.74
N LYS A 850 -4.66 -31.62 -28.74
CA LYS A 850 -3.22 -31.87 -28.57
C LYS A 850 -2.69 -33.02 -29.43
N ASP A 851 -3.54 -33.96 -29.83
CA ASP A 851 -3.15 -35.09 -30.66
C ASP A 851 -2.97 -34.66 -32.13
N SER A 852 -1.72 -34.69 -32.60
CA SER A 852 -1.35 -34.33 -33.97
C SER A 852 -1.72 -35.38 -35.03
N SER A 853 -2.02 -36.62 -34.62
CA SER A 853 -2.36 -37.71 -35.55
C SER A 853 -3.81 -37.64 -36.06
N LEU A 854 -4.70 -36.97 -35.31
CA LEU A 854 -6.13 -36.90 -35.61
C LEU A 854 -6.46 -35.70 -36.52
N PRO A 855 -7.21 -35.89 -37.62
CA PRO A 855 -7.58 -34.79 -38.51
C PRO A 855 -8.51 -33.80 -37.80
N LYS A 856 -8.20 -32.50 -37.93
CA LYS A 856 -8.97 -31.39 -37.34
C LYS A 856 -9.93 -30.74 -38.33
N ASN A 857 -10.19 -31.39 -39.46
CA ASN A 857 -11.09 -30.90 -40.49
C ASN A 857 -12.54 -31.02 -40.04
N CYS A 858 -13.33 -30.01 -40.35
CA CYS A 858 -14.74 -29.97 -40.02
C CYS A 858 -15.49 -29.20 -41.10
N SER A 859 -16.70 -29.67 -41.42
CA SER A 859 -17.57 -29.01 -42.38
C SER A 859 -18.80 -28.46 -41.67
N ARG A 860 -19.09 -27.19 -41.88
CA ARG A 860 -20.24 -26.48 -41.30
C ARG A 860 -21.11 -25.91 -42.41
N ILE A 861 -22.42 -25.95 -42.23
CA ILE A 861 -23.38 -25.46 -43.23
C ILE A 861 -23.96 -24.15 -42.71
N LEU A 862 -23.72 -23.05 -43.42
CA LEU A 862 -24.23 -21.72 -43.11
C LEU A 862 -25.31 -21.34 -44.11
N LYS A 863 -26.51 -21.00 -43.61
CA LYS A 863 -27.59 -20.49 -44.45
C LYS A 863 -27.62 -18.96 -44.39
N VAL A 864 -27.48 -18.30 -45.52
CA VAL A 864 -27.55 -16.84 -45.64
C VAL A 864 -29.02 -16.41 -45.56
N ARG A 865 -29.44 -15.79 -44.46
CA ARG A 865 -30.87 -15.45 -44.26
C ARG A 865 -31.32 -14.19 -45.02
N LYS A 866 -30.38 -13.32 -45.37
CA LYS A 866 -30.62 -12.02 -46.01
C LYS A 866 -29.47 -11.72 -46.94
N HIS A 867 -29.74 -11.00 -48.03
CA HIS A 867 -28.72 -10.58 -48.98
C HIS A 867 -27.59 -9.81 -48.28
N MET A 868 -26.35 -10.26 -48.45
CA MET A 868 -25.13 -9.63 -47.92
C MET A 868 -24.35 -9.01 -49.07
N LYS A 869 -24.19 -7.69 -49.04
CA LYS A 869 -23.41 -6.95 -50.03
C LYS A 869 -21.92 -6.95 -49.67
N ALA A 870 -21.05 -7.16 -50.64
CA ALA A 870 -19.60 -7.05 -50.51
C ALA A 870 -19.14 -5.61 -50.22
N PRO A 871 -18.06 -5.41 -49.44
CA PRO A 871 -17.20 -6.43 -48.85
C PRO A 871 -17.83 -7.08 -47.60
N ILE A 872 -17.84 -8.42 -47.55
CA ILE A 872 -18.32 -9.19 -46.41
C ILE A 872 -17.13 -9.58 -45.55
N TYR A 873 -17.13 -9.14 -44.30
CA TYR A 873 -16.06 -9.35 -43.35
C TYR A 873 -16.21 -10.70 -42.64
N ILE A 874 -15.14 -11.48 -42.64
CA ILE A 874 -15.01 -12.73 -41.91
C ILE A 874 -14.28 -12.46 -40.61
N TYR A 875 -14.90 -12.74 -39.46
CA TYR A 875 -14.26 -12.66 -38.16
C TYR A 875 -14.19 -14.03 -37.49
N TYR A 876 -13.10 -14.26 -36.77
CA TYR A 876 -13.10 -15.22 -35.68
C TYR A 876 -13.41 -14.50 -34.38
N GLN A 877 -14.33 -15.07 -33.60
CA GLN A 877 -14.69 -14.60 -32.27
C GLN A 877 -14.23 -15.62 -31.24
N LEU A 878 -13.46 -15.13 -30.26
CA LEU A 878 -13.04 -15.89 -29.10
C LEU A 878 -13.78 -15.36 -27.87
N ASP A 879 -14.45 -16.24 -27.14
CA ASP A 879 -15.06 -15.91 -25.85
C ASP A 879 -14.30 -16.59 -24.71
N ASN A 880 -14.21 -15.90 -23.57
CA ASN A 880 -13.50 -16.36 -22.36
C ASN A 880 -11.98 -16.57 -22.60
N TYR A 881 -11.35 -15.65 -23.35
CA TYR A 881 -9.92 -15.65 -23.64
C TYR A 881 -9.31 -14.27 -23.33
N TYR A 882 -8.29 -14.21 -22.46
CA TYR A 882 -7.81 -12.96 -21.84
C TYR A 882 -6.49 -12.45 -22.46
N GLN A 883 -6.55 -11.75 -23.60
CA GLN A 883 -5.36 -11.12 -24.22
C GLN A 883 -4.84 -9.87 -23.48
N ASN A 884 -5.65 -9.26 -22.62
CA ASN A 884 -5.25 -8.11 -21.79
C ASN A 884 -4.54 -8.51 -20.49
N HIS A 885 -4.36 -9.81 -20.23
CA HIS A 885 -3.69 -10.25 -19.02
C HIS A 885 -2.27 -9.67 -18.97
N ARG A 886 -1.83 -9.19 -17.80
CA ARG A 886 -0.54 -8.50 -17.61
C ARG A 886 0.63 -9.29 -18.20
N ARG A 887 0.60 -10.62 -18.08
CA ARG A 887 1.61 -11.53 -18.66
C ARG A 887 1.65 -11.50 -20.19
N TYR A 888 0.50 -11.44 -20.86
CA TYR A 888 0.41 -11.32 -22.34
C TYR A 888 1.02 -10.00 -22.79
N VAL A 889 0.60 -8.89 -22.16
CA VAL A 889 1.07 -7.54 -22.51
C VAL A 889 2.57 -7.39 -22.26
N LYS A 890 3.07 -7.92 -21.13
CA LYS A 890 4.50 -7.90 -20.81
C LYS A 890 5.33 -8.80 -21.71
N SER A 891 4.79 -9.93 -22.17
CA SER A 891 5.54 -10.86 -23.03
C SER A 891 5.94 -10.26 -24.38
N LYS A 892 5.24 -9.22 -24.82
CA LYS A 892 5.44 -8.57 -26.12
C LYS A 892 6.35 -7.34 -25.99
N SER A 893 7.38 -7.25 -26.83
CA SER A 893 8.22 -6.05 -26.96
C SER A 893 7.84 -5.23 -28.20
N ASP A 894 7.32 -4.01 -28.01
CA ASP A 894 6.98 -3.11 -29.12
C ASP A 894 8.24 -2.57 -29.84
N GLN A 895 9.36 -2.38 -29.11
CA GLN A 895 10.63 -1.97 -29.71
C GLN A 895 11.19 -3.03 -30.67
N GLN A 896 11.06 -4.30 -30.31
CA GLN A 896 11.52 -5.39 -31.16
C GLN A 896 10.62 -5.59 -32.39
N LEU A 897 9.32 -5.32 -32.31
CA LEU A 897 8.44 -5.32 -33.48
C LEU A 897 8.79 -4.24 -34.51
N LEU A 898 9.33 -3.10 -34.05
CA LEU A 898 9.70 -1.99 -34.89
C LEU A 898 11.13 -2.12 -35.44
N HIS A 899 12.08 -2.57 -34.61
CA HIS A 899 13.51 -2.55 -34.91
C HIS A 899 14.18 -3.93 -35.02
N GLY A 900 13.44 -5.03 -34.77
CA GLY A 900 13.96 -6.39 -34.88
C GLY A 900 15.14 -6.66 -33.94
N LEU A 901 16.24 -7.15 -34.50
CA LEU A 901 17.47 -7.51 -33.77
C LEU A 901 18.20 -6.32 -33.14
N ASN A 902 17.92 -5.08 -33.57
CA ASN A 902 18.56 -3.88 -33.00
C ASN A 902 18.09 -3.54 -31.58
N SER A 903 17.06 -4.24 -31.07
CA SER A 903 16.54 -4.08 -29.72
C SER A 903 17.02 -5.24 -28.84
N SER A 904 18.04 -5.00 -28.01
CA SER A 904 18.66 -6.01 -27.12
C SER A 904 17.85 -6.34 -25.87
N ASN A 905 16.81 -5.56 -25.54
CA ASN A 905 16.02 -5.77 -24.33
C ASN A 905 14.95 -6.87 -24.55
N THR A 906 15.32 -8.12 -24.22
CA THR A 906 14.46 -9.31 -24.37
C THR A 906 13.94 -9.87 -23.04
N GLY A 907 14.34 -9.32 -21.89
CA GLY A 907 14.03 -9.89 -20.57
C GLY A 907 12.53 -9.97 -20.23
N SER A 908 11.68 -9.21 -20.94
CA SER A 908 10.23 -9.33 -20.80
C SER A 908 9.63 -10.50 -21.58
N CYS A 909 10.43 -11.20 -22.39
CA CYS A 909 10.00 -12.21 -23.37
C CYS A 909 10.20 -13.66 -22.90
N GLU A 910 10.63 -13.85 -21.65
CA GLU A 910 10.72 -15.15 -21.01
C GLU A 910 9.43 -15.99 -21.19
N PRO A 911 9.55 -17.32 -21.37
CA PRO A 911 10.77 -18.11 -21.39
C PRO A 911 11.52 -18.20 -22.73
N GLU A 912 10.95 -17.72 -23.85
CA GLU A 912 11.53 -17.85 -25.21
C GLU A 912 12.06 -16.51 -25.71
N GLU A 913 13.04 -15.96 -24.98
CA GLU A 913 13.63 -14.66 -25.31
C GLU A 913 14.74 -14.74 -26.37
N SER A 914 15.50 -15.84 -26.39
CA SER A 914 16.57 -16.10 -27.35
C SER A 914 16.62 -17.58 -27.71
N ASN A 915 17.05 -17.89 -28.94
CA ASN A 915 17.30 -19.25 -29.42
C ASN A 915 18.65 -19.26 -30.14
N ASN A 916 19.52 -20.20 -29.78
CA ASN A 916 20.91 -20.30 -30.27
C ASN A 916 21.72 -18.98 -30.13
N GLY A 917 21.53 -18.24 -29.03
CA GLY A 917 22.24 -16.98 -28.76
C GLY A 917 21.74 -15.76 -29.52
N LEU A 918 20.68 -15.89 -30.32
CA LEU A 918 20.04 -14.76 -31.02
C LEU A 918 18.64 -14.49 -30.44
N PRO A 919 18.24 -13.22 -30.26
CA PRO A 919 16.88 -12.84 -29.88
C PRO A 919 15.84 -13.43 -30.82
N VAL A 920 14.78 -14.01 -30.27
CA VAL A 920 13.65 -14.47 -31.10
C VAL A 920 12.84 -13.27 -31.58
N VAL A 921 12.58 -13.18 -32.89
CA VAL A 921 11.78 -12.12 -33.50
C VAL A 921 10.51 -12.69 -34.14
N PRO A 922 9.28 -12.28 -33.71
CA PRO A 922 8.96 -11.40 -32.58
C PRO A 922 9.01 -12.09 -31.19
N CYS A 923 9.25 -11.27 -30.19
CA CYS A 923 9.44 -11.60 -28.77
C CYS A 923 8.15 -12.10 -28.08
N GLY A 924 8.30 -13.12 -27.23
CA GLY A 924 7.34 -13.47 -26.16
C GLY A 924 6.57 -14.76 -26.34
N LEU A 925 6.60 -15.66 -25.35
CA LEU A 925 5.88 -16.95 -25.41
C LEU A 925 4.38 -16.83 -25.73
N ILE A 926 3.71 -15.78 -25.29
CA ILE A 926 2.28 -15.62 -25.58
C ILE A 926 2.04 -14.94 -26.94
N ALA A 927 3.01 -14.18 -27.45
CA ALA A 927 3.03 -13.78 -28.86
C ALA A 927 3.23 -14.99 -29.79
N TRP A 928 3.93 -16.03 -29.31
CA TRP A 928 4.05 -17.30 -30.02
C TRP A 928 2.72 -18.02 -30.18
N SER A 929 1.63 -17.68 -29.47
CA SER A 929 0.33 -18.36 -29.64
C SER A 929 -0.50 -17.75 -30.78
N LEU A 930 0.00 -17.78 -32.01
CA LEU A 930 -0.70 -17.21 -33.17
C LEU A 930 -1.95 -18.03 -33.52
N PHE A 931 -3.07 -17.36 -33.79
CA PHE A 931 -4.32 -18.02 -34.21
C PHE A 931 -4.14 -18.72 -35.56
N ASN A 932 -4.41 -20.04 -35.62
CA ASN A 932 -4.12 -20.89 -36.79
C ASN A 932 -5.30 -21.74 -37.29
N ASP A 933 -6.53 -21.41 -36.91
CA ASP A 933 -7.70 -21.98 -37.57
C ASP A 933 -7.84 -21.39 -38.98
N THR A 934 -8.22 -22.23 -39.93
CA THR A 934 -8.41 -21.83 -41.33
C THR A 934 -9.86 -22.00 -41.75
N TYR A 935 -10.32 -21.16 -42.68
CA TYR A 935 -11.67 -21.21 -43.22
C TYR A 935 -11.62 -21.24 -44.74
N THR A 936 -12.29 -22.22 -45.33
CA THR A 936 -12.58 -22.29 -46.77
C THR A 936 -14.08 -22.30 -46.95
N LEU A 937 -14.62 -21.33 -47.67
CA LEU A 937 -16.05 -21.20 -47.91
C LEU A 937 -16.37 -21.61 -49.35
N ILE A 938 -17.33 -22.52 -49.52
CA ILE A 938 -17.80 -23.02 -50.81
C ILE A 938 -19.29 -22.73 -50.92
N ARG A 939 -19.70 -22.13 -52.04
CA ARG A 939 -21.10 -21.88 -52.41
C ARG A 939 -21.44 -22.78 -53.60
N GLY A 940 -22.27 -23.82 -53.38
CA GLY A 940 -22.54 -24.84 -54.39
C GLY A 940 -21.25 -25.59 -54.76
N THR A 941 -20.76 -25.39 -55.99
CA THR A 941 -19.47 -25.91 -56.48
C THR A 941 -18.36 -24.83 -56.55
N LYS A 942 -18.69 -23.55 -56.32
CA LYS A 942 -17.75 -22.42 -56.45
C LYS A 942 -17.09 -22.12 -55.09
N LYS A 943 -15.75 -22.13 -55.04
CA LYS A 943 -14.98 -21.67 -53.88
C LYS A 943 -15.00 -20.13 -53.83
N LEU A 944 -15.36 -19.55 -52.68
CA LEU A 944 -15.34 -18.11 -52.47
C LEU A 944 -13.90 -17.64 -52.18
N SER A 945 -13.42 -16.62 -52.90
CA SER A 945 -12.09 -16.04 -52.68
C SER A 945 -12.09 -15.15 -51.43
N ILE A 946 -11.24 -15.48 -50.46
CA ILE A 946 -11.07 -14.70 -49.24
C ILE A 946 -9.83 -13.80 -49.40
N ASN A 947 -10.03 -12.50 -49.46
CA ASN A 947 -8.95 -11.52 -49.47
C ASN A 947 -8.44 -11.29 -48.05
N ARG A 948 -7.15 -11.54 -47.81
CA ARG A 948 -6.48 -11.36 -46.52
C ARG A 948 -5.52 -10.15 -46.50
N LYS A 949 -5.52 -9.33 -47.55
CA LYS A 949 -4.77 -8.06 -47.61
C LYS A 949 -5.66 -6.90 -47.13
N ASN A 950 -5.05 -5.87 -46.55
CA ASN A 950 -5.74 -4.69 -45.98
C ASN A 950 -6.77 -5.04 -44.87
N ILE A 951 -6.53 -6.09 -44.10
CA ILE A 951 -7.28 -6.45 -42.90
C ILE A 951 -6.75 -5.75 -41.63
N ALA A 952 -5.49 -5.31 -41.64
CA ALA A 952 -4.86 -4.54 -40.57
C ALA A 952 -5.01 -3.03 -40.77
N TRP A 953 -4.82 -2.26 -39.69
CA TRP A 953 -4.85 -0.80 -39.75
C TRP A 953 -3.61 -0.26 -40.44
N LYS A 954 -3.79 0.70 -41.35
CA LYS A 954 -2.68 1.35 -42.04
C LYS A 954 -1.63 1.93 -41.08
N SER A 955 -2.07 2.56 -39.98
CA SER A 955 -1.16 3.07 -38.95
C SER A 955 -0.33 1.98 -38.29
N ASP A 956 -0.91 0.81 -38.00
CA ASP A 956 -0.18 -0.27 -37.34
C ASP A 956 0.89 -0.84 -38.30
N ARG A 957 0.54 -1.02 -39.59
CA ARG A 957 1.50 -1.45 -40.63
C ARG A 957 2.64 -0.46 -40.84
N ASP A 958 2.33 0.84 -40.83
CA ASP A 958 3.30 1.88 -41.19
C ASP A 958 4.17 2.33 -40.00
N SER A 959 3.66 2.25 -38.75
CA SER A 959 4.32 2.86 -37.59
C SER A 959 4.64 1.92 -36.42
N LYS A 960 4.07 0.71 -36.36
CA LYS A 960 4.27 -0.21 -35.21
C LYS A 960 5.02 -1.49 -35.56
N PHE A 961 5.00 -1.89 -36.82
CA PHE A 961 5.71 -3.06 -37.31
C PHE A 961 6.76 -2.60 -38.32
N GLY A 962 8.01 -3.02 -38.14
CA GLY A 962 9.11 -2.60 -39.00
C GLY A 962 9.04 -3.22 -40.40
N LYS A 963 9.29 -2.39 -41.42
CA LYS A 963 9.35 -2.83 -42.83
C LYS A 963 10.58 -3.69 -43.17
N GLN A 964 11.61 -3.62 -42.32
CA GLN A 964 12.88 -4.35 -42.45
C GLN A 964 13.07 -5.37 -41.33
N VAL A 965 11.98 -5.82 -40.71
CA VAL A 965 11.99 -6.79 -39.62
C VAL A 965 11.37 -8.09 -40.12
N TYR A 966 12.14 -9.17 -40.09
CA TYR A 966 11.75 -10.47 -40.62
C TYR A 966 11.77 -11.54 -39.51
N PRO A 967 10.77 -12.45 -39.45
CA PRO A 967 10.69 -13.47 -38.41
C PRO A 967 11.56 -14.69 -38.72
N HIS A 968 12.89 -14.52 -38.76
CA HIS A 968 13.83 -15.58 -39.18
C HIS A 968 13.90 -16.78 -38.24
N ASN A 969 13.69 -16.59 -36.95
CA ASN A 969 13.81 -17.63 -35.91
C ASN A 969 12.51 -17.83 -35.10
N PHE A 970 11.38 -17.32 -35.59
CA PHE A 970 10.07 -17.53 -34.98
C PHE A 970 9.64 -19.00 -35.13
N GLN A 971 9.33 -19.68 -34.03
CA GLN A 971 8.89 -21.09 -34.03
C GLN A 971 9.91 -22.12 -34.54
N ASN A 972 11.21 -21.81 -34.44
CA ASN A 972 12.29 -22.74 -34.77
C ASN A 972 12.77 -23.60 -33.56
N GLY A 973 12.27 -23.33 -32.35
CA GLY A 973 12.60 -24.06 -31.12
C GLY A 973 11.68 -25.25 -30.81
N THR A 974 11.80 -25.80 -29.60
CA THR A 974 10.99 -26.95 -29.14
C THR A 974 9.53 -26.57 -28.84
N LEU A 975 9.29 -25.31 -28.46
CA LEU A 975 7.97 -24.79 -28.10
C LEU A 975 7.22 -24.28 -29.34
N ILE A 976 6.20 -25.00 -29.82
CA ILE A 976 5.39 -24.53 -30.96
C ILE A 976 4.03 -24.02 -30.44
N GLY A 977 3.65 -22.80 -30.81
CA GLY A 977 2.39 -22.17 -30.44
C GLY A 977 1.50 -21.85 -31.64
N GLY A 978 0.50 -22.65 -31.96
CA GLY A 978 -0.44 -22.25 -33.02
C GLY A 978 0.22 -22.06 -34.41
N GLY A 979 0.13 -20.87 -35.01
CA GLY A 979 0.47 -20.61 -36.43
C GLY A 979 1.91 -20.15 -36.68
N LYS A 980 2.45 -20.53 -37.85
CA LYS A 980 3.80 -20.15 -38.32
C LYS A 980 3.77 -18.85 -39.14
N LEU A 981 4.87 -18.09 -39.05
CA LEU A 981 5.12 -16.90 -39.89
C LEU A 981 6.05 -17.27 -41.06
N ASP A 982 5.97 -16.52 -42.15
CA ASP A 982 6.87 -16.68 -43.29
C ASP A 982 8.17 -15.89 -43.04
N PRO A 983 9.36 -16.53 -42.99
CA PRO A 983 10.62 -15.84 -42.74
C PRO A 983 11.05 -14.90 -43.86
N ASN A 984 10.47 -15.02 -45.07
CA ASN A 984 10.83 -14.19 -46.24
C ASN A 984 9.98 -12.92 -46.36
N ILE A 985 8.94 -12.77 -45.53
CA ILE A 985 8.00 -11.63 -45.59
C ILE A 985 8.20 -10.76 -44.34
N PRO A 986 8.36 -9.43 -44.48
CA PRO A 986 8.54 -8.56 -43.33
C PRO A 986 7.29 -8.51 -42.44
N LEU A 987 7.46 -8.26 -41.14
CA LEU A 987 6.37 -8.24 -40.17
C LEU A 987 5.27 -7.22 -40.52
N SER A 988 5.62 -6.10 -41.18
CA SER A 988 4.65 -5.09 -41.63
C SER A 988 3.65 -5.61 -42.65
N ASP A 989 4.02 -6.64 -43.41
CA ASP A 989 3.23 -7.21 -44.51
C ASP A 989 2.46 -8.47 -44.08
N GLN A 990 2.80 -9.05 -42.93
CA GLN A 990 2.10 -10.18 -42.32
C GLN A 990 0.89 -9.71 -41.49
N GLU A 991 -0.17 -9.26 -42.17
CA GLU A 991 -1.32 -8.62 -41.54
C GLU A 991 -2.09 -9.50 -40.53
N ASP A 992 -2.12 -10.82 -40.71
CA ASP A 992 -2.73 -11.76 -39.76
C ASP A 992 -2.07 -11.64 -38.36
N LEU A 993 -0.74 -11.49 -38.32
CA LEU A 993 0.01 -11.23 -37.08
C LEU A 993 -0.37 -9.88 -36.47
N ILE A 994 -0.46 -8.83 -37.28
CA ILE A 994 -0.79 -7.47 -36.83
C ILE A 994 -2.19 -7.45 -36.19
N VAL A 995 -3.16 -8.12 -36.82
CA VAL A 995 -4.52 -8.25 -36.27
C VAL A 995 -4.52 -9.01 -34.94
N TRP A 996 -3.74 -10.09 -34.84
CA TRP A 996 -3.64 -10.89 -33.62
C TRP A 996 -2.99 -10.13 -32.47
N MET A 997 -1.85 -9.46 -32.72
CA MET A 997 -1.01 -8.78 -31.73
C MET A 997 -1.64 -7.53 -31.11
N ARG A 998 -2.74 -7.04 -31.68
CA ARG A 998 -3.53 -5.98 -31.06
C ARG A 998 -4.25 -6.53 -29.83
N THR A 999 -3.91 -6.09 -28.63
CA THR A 999 -4.56 -6.64 -27.43
C THR A 999 -6.05 -6.30 -27.37
N ALA A 1000 -6.88 -7.31 -27.05
CA ALA A 1000 -8.30 -7.11 -26.82
C ALA A 1000 -8.56 -6.66 -25.38
N ALA A 1001 -9.36 -5.61 -25.19
CA ALA A 1001 -9.68 -5.09 -23.86
C ALA A 1001 -10.62 -5.99 -23.04
N PHE A 1002 -11.41 -6.84 -23.72
CA PHE A 1002 -12.40 -7.72 -23.11
C PHE A 1002 -12.10 -9.20 -23.37
N PRO A 1003 -12.56 -10.14 -22.51
CA PRO A 1003 -12.35 -11.58 -22.70
C PRO A 1003 -13.15 -12.19 -23.85
N SER A 1004 -14.12 -11.43 -24.38
CA SER A 1004 -14.87 -11.76 -25.59
C SER A 1004 -14.56 -10.71 -26.63
N PHE A 1005 -13.96 -11.12 -27.75
CA PHE A 1005 -13.51 -10.21 -28.79
C PHE A 1005 -13.55 -10.84 -30.18
N ARG A 1006 -13.56 -9.98 -31.19
CA ARG A 1006 -13.56 -10.35 -32.61
C ARG A 1006 -12.30 -9.84 -33.29
N LYS A 1007 -11.79 -10.63 -34.23
CA LYS A 1007 -10.62 -10.31 -35.05
C LYS A 1007 -10.91 -10.61 -36.49
N LEU A 1008 -10.48 -9.72 -37.38
CA LEU A 1008 -10.77 -9.83 -38.81
C LEU A 1008 -9.86 -10.88 -39.43
N TYR A 1009 -10.44 -11.90 -40.04
CA TYR A 1009 -9.73 -12.97 -40.75
C TYR A 1009 -9.49 -12.66 -42.22
N GLY A 1010 -10.46 -12.00 -42.86
CA GLY A 1010 -10.48 -11.76 -44.29
C GLY A 1010 -11.78 -11.10 -44.76
N ARG A 1011 -11.83 -10.79 -46.06
CA ARG A 1011 -12.98 -10.18 -46.72
C ARG A 1011 -13.38 -11.00 -47.94
N ILE A 1012 -14.68 -11.14 -48.16
CA ILE A 1012 -15.26 -11.70 -49.39
C ILE A 1012 -15.71 -10.50 -50.22
N GLU A 1013 -15.16 -10.38 -51.42
CA GLU A 1013 -15.43 -9.27 -52.34
C GLU A 1013 -16.59 -9.57 -53.31
N GLU A 1014 -17.31 -10.67 -53.08
CA GLU A 1014 -18.50 -11.07 -53.84
C GLU A 1014 -19.76 -11.02 -52.95
N ASP A 1015 -20.90 -10.67 -53.54
CA ASP A 1015 -22.20 -10.65 -52.86
C ASP A 1015 -22.71 -12.07 -52.57
N LEU A 1016 -23.37 -12.23 -51.42
CA LEU A 1016 -24.07 -13.46 -51.03
C LEU A 1016 -25.59 -13.21 -51.03
N LYS A 1017 -26.33 -14.04 -51.75
CA LYS A 1017 -27.78 -13.88 -51.89
C LYS A 1017 -28.53 -14.49 -50.69
N ALA A 1018 -29.77 -14.03 -50.47
CA ALA A 1018 -30.63 -14.68 -49.50
C ALA A 1018 -30.87 -16.14 -49.91
N ASP A 1019 -30.92 -17.02 -48.93
CA ASP A 1019 -31.02 -18.49 -49.03
C ASP A 1019 -29.81 -19.22 -49.64
N ASP A 1020 -28.71 -18.53 -49.96
CA ASP A 1020 -27.44 -19.19 -50.30
C ASP A 1020 -27.01 -20.12 -49.15
N VAL A 1021 -26.65 -21.36 -49.51
CA VAL A 1021 -26.08 -22.34 -48.59
C VAL A 1021 -24.58 -22.38 -48.79
N ILE A 1022 -23.84 -22.03 -47.75
CA ILE A 1022 -22.37 -21.97 -47.77
C ILE A 1022 -21.85 -23.12 -46.92
N VAL A 1023 -21.08 -24.00 -47.56
CA VAL A 1023 -20.33 -25.04 -46.88
C VAL A 1023 -18.99 -24.46 -46.47
N VAL A 1024 -18.75 -24.39 -45.17
CA VAL A 1024 -17.49 -23.93 -44.59
C VAL A 1024 -16.67 -25.14 -44.19
N HIS A 1025 -15.61 -25.42 -44.93
CA HIS A 1025 -14.56 -26.33 -44.51
C HIS A 1025 -13.58 -25.57 -43.63
N LEU A 1026 -13.52 -25.92 -42.35
CA LEU A 1026 -12.64 -25.29 -41.37
C LEU A 1026 -11.69 -26.30 -40.75
N MET A 1027 -10.50 -25.83 -40.37
CA MET A 1027 -9.54 -26.60 -39.57
C MET A 1027 -9.52 -26.04 -38.15
N ASN A 1028 -9.88 -26.89 -37.18
CA ASN A 1028 -9.96 -26.56 -35.76
C ASN A 1028 -8.62 -26.86 -35.05
N ASN A 1029 -7.60 -26.03 -35.30
CA ASN A 1029 -6.22 -26.24 -34.85
C ASN A 1029 -5.87 -25.49 -33.56
N TYR A 1030 -6.48 -24.32 -33.33
CA TYR A 1030 -6.10 -23.43 -32.24
C TYR A 1030 -6.70 -23.88 -30.90
N ASN A 1031 -5.85 -24.13 -29.91
CA ASN A 1031 -6.29 -24.62 -28.59
C ASN A 1031 -6.88 -23.51 -27.70
N THR A 1032 -8.20 -23.46 -27.62
CA THR A 1032 -8.92 -22.64 -26.63
C THR A 1032 -9.47 -23.47 -25.46
N TYR A 1033 -9.47 -24.80 -25.57
CA TYR A 1033 -10.12 -25.69 -24.62
C TYR A 1033 -9.41 -25.74 -23.26
N SER A 1034 -8.08 -25.60 -23.25
CA SER A 1034 -7.27 -25.58 -22.01
C SER A 1034 -7.66 -24.47 -21.03
N PHE A 1035 -8.37 -23.44 -21.49
CA PHE A 1035 -8.80 -22.31 -20.67
C PHE A 1035 -10.33 -22.10 -20.69
N GLY A 1036 -11.09 -23.09 -21.19
CA GLY A 1036 -12.55 -22.99 -21.30
C GLY A 1036 -13.03 -21.95 -22.32
N GLY A 1037 -12.21 -21.60 -23.31
CA GLY A 1037 -12.55 -20.64 -24.36
C GLY A 1037 -13.44 -21.23 -25.44
N LYS A 1038 -14.35 -20.40 -25.99
CA LYS A 1038 -15.30 -20.79 -27.06
C LYS A 1038 -14.92 -20.10 -28.38
N LYS A 1039 -15.18 -20.76 -29.50
CA LYS A 1039 -14.83 -20.27 -30.84
C LYS A 1039 -16.05 -20.16 -31.73
N LYS A 1040 -16.19 -19.02 -32.39
CA LYS A 1040 -17.25 -18.77 -33.38
C LYS A 1040 -16.68 -18.15 -34.65
N LEU A 1041 -17.27 -18.52 -35.78
CA LEU A 1041 -17.08 -17.89 -37.07
C LEU A 1041 -18.20 -16.87 -37.26
N VAL A 1042 -17.86 -15.66 -37.68
CA VAL A 1042 -18.81 -14.57 -37.89
C VAL A 1042 -18.64 -13.99 -39.29
N LEU A 1043 -19.70 -14.01 -40.09
CA LEU A 1043 -19.76 -13.26 -41.35
C LEU A 1043 -20.61 -12.01 -41.13
N SER A 1044 -20.07 -10.84 -41.45
CA SER A 1044 -20.77 -9.57 -41.26
C SER A 1044 -20.58 -8.62 -42.44
N THR A 1045 -21.60 -7.85 -42.77
CA THR A 1045 -21.52 -6.72 -43.72
C THR A 1045 -20.94 -5.45 -43.09
N SER A 1046 -20.71 -5.43 -41.78
CA SER A 1046 -20.15 -4.29 -41.05
C SER A 1046 -18.77 -4.58 -40.47
N SER A 1047 -17.90 -3.56 -40.49
CA SER A 1047 -16.65 -3.59 -39.74
C SER A 1047 -16.91 -3.49 -38.24
N TRP A 1048 -16.31 -4.34 -37.39
CA TRP A 1048 -16.62 -4.42 -35.94
C TRP A 1048 -16.48 -3.10 -35.16
N LEU A 1049 -15.69 -2.14 -35.63
CA LEU A 1049 -15.51 -0.82 -35.00
C LEU A 1049 -16.13 0.36 -35.77
N GLY A 1050 -16.87 0.11 -36.86
CA GLY A 1050 -17.28 1.17 -37.78
C GLY A 1050 -16.08 1.83 -38.46
N GLY A 1051 -16.26 2.37 -39.66
CA GLY A 1051 -15.18 3.05 -40.39
C GLY A 1051 -14.58 4.22 -39.60
N ARG A 1052 -13.38 4.67 -40.01
CA ARG A 1052 -12.74 5.92 -39.56
C ARG A 1052 -13.81 7.01 -39.47
N ASN A 1053 -14.16 7.40 -38.25
CA ASN A 1053 -14.99 8.57 -38.04
C ASN A 1053 -14.08 9.67 -37.48
N ASP A 1054 -13.25 10.22 -38.38
CA ASP A 1054 -12.34 11.33 -38.10
C ASP A 1054 -13.09 12.54 -37.50
N PHE A 1055 -14.41 12.59 -37.72
CA PHE A 1055 -15.35 13.51 -37.11
C PHE A 1055 -15.31 13.51 -35.57
N LEU A 1056 -15.23 12.35 -34.90
CA LEU A 1056 -15.21 12.32 -33.43
C LEU A 1056 -13.93 12.95 -32.88
N GLY A 1057 -12.79 12.67 -33.54
CA GLY A 1057 -11.49 13.25 -33.16
C GLY A 1057 -11.46 14.76 -33.37
N VAL A 1058 -11.94 15.24 -34.52
CA VAL A 1058 -12.02 16.68 -34.82
C VAL A 1058 -13.03 17.39 -33.90
N ALA A 1059 -14.16 16.76 -33.57
CA ALA A 1059 -15.15 17.30 -32.64
C ALA A 1059 -14.57 17.47 -31.23
N TYR A 1060 -13.80 16.49 -30.73
CA TYR A 1060 -13.14 16.60 -29.43
C TYR A 1060 -12.06 17.70 -29.40
N ILE A 1061 -11.25 17.82 -30.46
CA ILE A 1061 -10.25 18.89 -30.56
C ILE A 1061 -10.93 20.26 -30.59
N SER A 1062 -12.06 20.39 -31.31
CA SER A 1062 -12.83 21.62 -31.41
C SER A 1062 -13.47 22.02 -30.07
N VAL A 1063 -14.09 21.07 -29.37
CA VAL A 1063 -14.71 21.32 -28.05
C VAL A 1063 -13.63 21.63 -27.00
N GLY A 1064 -12.52 20.91 -27.02
CA GLY A 1064 -11.35 21.19 -26.16
C GLY A 1064 -10.78 22.59 -26.39
N GLY A 1065 -10.56 22.98 -27.65
CA GLY A 1065 -10.09 24.32 -28.00
C GLY A 1065 -11.05 25.42 -27.54
N SER A 1066 -12.37 25.25 -27.75
CA SER A 1066 -13.37 26.23 -27.31
C SER A 1066 -13.42 26.39 -25.79
N SER A 1067 -13.18 25.33 -25.03
CA SER A 1067 -13.17 25.35 -23.56
C SER A 1067 -11.95 26.09 -23.00
N ILE A 1068 -10.79 25.95 -23.66
CA ILE A 1068 -9.57 26.68 -23.32
C ILE A 1068 -9.75 28.18 -23.58
N ILE A 1069 -10.33 28.54 -24.73
CA ILE A 1069 -10.61 29.95 -25.07
C ILE A 1069 -11.56 30.57 -24.03
N LEU A 1070 -12.63 29.85 -23.66
CA LEU A 1070 -13.58 30.33 -22.65
C LEU A 1070 -12.92 30.51 -21.27
N SER A 1071 -11.99 29.63 -20.89
CA SER A 1071 -11.21 29.76 -19.66
C SER A 1071 -10.31 31.00 -19.66
N ILE A 1072 -9.71 31.34 -20.81
CA ILE A 1072 -8.89 32.55 -20.96
C ILE A 1072 -9.76 33.81 -20.85
N VAL A 1073 -10.96 33.80 -21.44
CA VAL A 1073 -11.92 34.92 -21.34
C VAL A 1073 -12.35 35.14 -19.89
N PHE A 1074 -12.65 34.08 -19.14
CA PHE A 1074 -12.98 34.21 -17.71
C PHE A 1074 -11.80 34.69 -16.86
N LEU A 1075 -10.57 34.27 -17.18
CA LEU A 1075 -9.36 34.77 -16.53
C LEU A 1075 -9.19 36.27 -16.77
N LEU A 1076 -9.39 36.74 -18.00
CA LEU A 1076 -9.32 38.16 -18.36
C LEU A 1076 -10.41 38.99 -17.67
N PHE A 1077 -11.64 38.47 -17.58
CA PHE A 1077 -12.71 39.11 -16.82
C PHE A 1077 -12.37 39.23 -15.33
N HIS A 1078 -11.73 38.21 -14.76
CA HIS A 1078 -11.35 38.22 -13.35
C HIS A 1078 -10.22 39.23 -13.06
N ILE A 1079 -9.30 39.44 -14.00
CA ILE A 1079 -8.23 40.45 -13.90
C ILE A 1079 -8.82 41.87 -14.04
N LYS A 1080 -9.86 42.06 -14.86
CA LYS A 1080 -10.45 43.40 -15.13
C LYS A 1080 -11.41 43.88 -14.05
N ILE A 1081 -11.97 42.98 -13.25
CA ILE A 1081 -12.86 43.31 -12.12
C ILE A 1081 -12.38 42.52 -10.89
N PRO A 1082 -11.35 43.00 -10.17
CA PRO A 1082 -10.99 42.42 -8.89
C PRO A 1082 -12.08 42.78 -7.86
N ARG A 1083 -12.64 41.75 -7.21
CA ARG A 1083 -13.50 41.92 -6.03
C ARG A 1083 -12.65 42.15 -4.80
#